data_AF-A0A819XKU1-F1
#
_entry.id   AF-A0A819XKU1-F1
#
_cell.length_a   1.000
_cell.length_b   1.000
_cell.length_c   1.000
_cell.angle_alpha   90.00
_cell.angle_beta   90.00
_cell.angle_gamma   90.00
#
_symmetry.space_group_name_H-M   'P 1'
#
loop_
_entity.id
_entity.type
_entity.pdbx_description
1 polymer ?
#
loop_
_entity_poly.entity_id
_entity_poly.type
_entity_poly.pdbx_seq_one_letter_code
_entity_poly.pdbx_strand_id
1 'polypeptide(L)'
;MPLINDIPQLHGIYIFNDTKILPEQLVKKWQKVKSIHTNIDDLCQGLQLSIKQDQQDSIAMSFITANEMTSTYNLNQLEPTFMYTQIFKDILLDMKHGKEAIKHFTAYCRAHDCVSPKYIDRFEKEYSSQLAIWWYTFPSNIYSMLNYGLRTLGADIIITMGFFLRHLHQQIQQLYEQQINSYGKKPFLVYRGQGLMNSDFEKLEKTKGGLISFNNFLSTSKDKEVSLEFAECASIAPDTVGILFIMSIDPCIKSTPFAFIKEVSANKDEEEILFSMHTVFRVSAIKQMDNKSQLYEVELQLTSDDDQQLRVLTDRIREEADGNSGWETLSRLLLKIGQFDKAEELYNVLLEQASDAVEKATYYNQLGYVKIDQGDYEKAIWYNEQGLEIRQKTLPSNHPDLAISYSNIGTVYNYMEDYSKALSFYEKALEVKQKSLPSNHSSLATSYSNIGMVYAKIGEYSKALSFYKKTLNIQEKTLPSNHPHLATSYNNIGSVYDKIGEYSKACSFYEKALDIQKKTLPSYHPHLASSYHNIGVVYNKMEEYSEALSFYEQGLEIRQKTLPPNHPDLAASYTSIGFVYDKIGEYSEALSSHEKALKIYQKTPPSNHLNLAISYNNVGFVYDKMGEYSKALSLNKKALEIYQKTLPSDHPHLAISYNNIGYVYANMEEYSEALSFYKKALEIYHKALPSNHPDLATSYTEPMLLYEVAKSGWFEGRAL
;
A
#
# COMPACT_ATOMS: atom_id res chain seq x y z
N MET A 1 29.51 -25.17 -15.16
CA MET A 1 28.59 -24.03 -14.98
C MET A 1 27.27 -24.44 -15.60
N PRO A 2 26.12 -24.23 -14.96
CA PRO A 2 24.84 -24.36 -15.66
C PRO A 2 24.91 -23.46 -16.90
N LEU A 3 24.56 -23.98 -18.07
CA LEU A 3 24.44 -23.13 -19.25
C LEU A 3 23.34 -22.12 -18.93
N ILE A 4 23.50 -20.85 -19.31
CA ILE A 4 22.50 -19.80 -19.05
C ILE A 4 21.08 -20.21 -19.49
N ASN A 5 20.96 -21.17 -20.42
CA ASN A 5 19.70 -21.78 -20.86
C ASN A 5 18.98 -22.63 -19.79
N ASP A 6 19.68 -23.11 -18.75
CA ASP A 6 19.14 -24.02 -17.73
C ASP A 6 18.49 -23.27 -16.55
N ILE A 7 18.47 -21.93 -16.56
CA ILE A 7 17.85 -21.10 -15.51
C ILE A 7 16.34 -21.03 -15.73
N PRO A 8 15.48 -21.61 -14.86
CA PRO A 8 14.04 -21.68 -15.10
C PRO A 8 13.36 -20.31 -15.20
N GLN A 9 13.80 -19.33 -14.39
CA GLN A 9 13.21 -17.99 -14.32
C GLN A 9 13.53 -17.11 -15.56
N LEU A 10 14.45 -17.55 -16.42
CA LEU A 10 14.87 -16.81 -17.60
C LEU A 10 13.93 -17.10 -18.77
N HIS A 11 13.08 -16.13 -19.14
CA HIS A 11 12.04 -16.27 -20.19
C HIS A 11 12.55 -16.01 -21.62
N GLY A 12 13.56 -15.16 -21.77
CA GLY A 12 14.14 -14.81 -23.05
C GLY A 12 15.48 -14.10 -22.88
N ILE A 13 16.39 -14.32 -23.82
CA ILE A 13 17.72 -13.71 -23.87
C ILE A 13 17.80 -12.85 -25.13
N TYR A 14 18.06 -11.58 -24.95
CA TYR A 14 18.26 -10.59 -26.01
C TYR A 14 19.73 -10.18 -25.99
N ILE A 15 20.45 -10.44 -27.07
CA ILE A 15 21.89 -10.24 -27.11
C ILE A 15 22.20 -8.96 -27.88
N PHE A 16 22.90 -8.02 -27.24
CA PHE A 16 23.53 -6.90 -27.92
C PHE A 16 24.96 -7.25 -28.30
N ASN A 17 25.33 -7.10 -29.56
CA ASN A 17 26.69 -7.33 -30.02
C ASN A 17 27.09 -6.25 -31.04
N ASP A 18 27.93 -5.30 -30.59
CA ASP A 18 28.37 -4.17 -31.40
C ASP A 18 29.58 -4.49 -32.30
N THR A 19 30.21 -5.67 -32.14
CA THR A 19 31.52 -5.97 -32.72
C THR A 19 31.60 -7.42 -33.22
N LYS A 20 31.09 -7.61 -34.45
CA LYS A 20 31.21 -8.80 -35.35
C LYS A 20 30.28 -10.00 -35.07
N ILE A 21 29.84 -10.59 -36.19
CA ILE A 21 28.92 -11.71 -36.37
C ILE A 21 29.17 -12.84 -35.35
N LEU A 22 28.21 -13.06 -34.45
CA LEU A 22 28.11 -14.29 -33.66
C LEU A 22 27.93 -15.47 -34.63
N PRO A 23 28.67 -16.59 -34.51
CA PRO A 23 28.46 -17.74 -35.38
C PRO A 23 27.01 -18.25 -35.21
N GLU A 24 26.19 -18.19 -36.25
CA GLU A 24 24.78 -18.65 -36.22
C GLU A 24 24.64 -20.08 -35.67
N GLN A 25 25.68 -20.91 -35.83
CA GLN A 25 25.74 -22.28 -35.31
C GLN A 25 25.80 -22.39 -33.77
N LEU A 26 26.31 -21.36 -33.08
CA LEU A 26 26.35 -21.30 -31.61
C LEU A 26 25.00 -20.83 -31.04
N VAL A 27 24.36 -19.88 -31.73
CA VAL A 27 23.05 -19.30 -31.36
C VAL A 27 21.93 -20.33 -31.50
N LYS A 28 21.95 -21.16 -32.57
CA LYS A 28 20.98 -22.25 -32.77
C LYS A 28 20.95 -23.29 -31.64
N LYS A 29 21.97 -23.36 -30.78
CA LYS A 29 21.99 -24.26 -29.62
C LYS A 29 21.36 -23.68 -28.36
N TRP A 30 20.97 -22.38 -28.36
CA TRP A 30 20.44 -21.69 -27.18
C TRP A 30 18.95 -21.41 -27.34
N GLN A 31 18.10 -22.33 -26.89
CA GLN A 31 16.63 -22.28 -27.06
C GLN A 31 15.97 -21.04 -26.45
N LYS A 32 16.63 -20.36 -25.49
CA LYS A 32 16.10 -19.17 -24.82
C LYS A 32 16.52 -17.84 -25.46
N VAL A 33 17.39 -17.84 -26.48
CA VAL A 33 17.74 -16.60 -27.20
C VAL A 33 16.61 -16.22 -28.14
N LYS A 34 16.03 -15.04 -27.93
CA LYS A 34 14.89 -14.53 -28.69
C LYS A 34 15.35 -13.71 -29.89
N SER A 35 16.41 -12.92 -29.74
CA SER A 35 16.98 -12.13 -30.84
C SER A 35 18.38 -11.62 -30.52
N ILE A 36 19.10 -11.24 -31.57
CA ILE A 36 20.45 -10.64 -31.51
C ILE A 36 20.39 -9.32 -32.26
N HIS A 37 20.89 -8.27 -31.62
CA HIS A 37 20.83 -6.91 -32.13
C HIS A 37 22.24 -6.33 -32.22
N THR A 38 22.52 -5.65 -33.34
CA THR A 38 23.80 -4.99 -33.61
C THR A 38 23.76 -3.49 -33.30
N ASN A 39 22.57 -2.93 -33.07
CA ASN A 39 22.35 -1.57 -32.59
C ASN A 39 21.49 -1.62 -31.30
N ILE A 40 21.79 -0.72 -30.36
CA ILE A 40 21.10 -0.60 -29.09
C ILE A 40 19.65 -0.14 -29.27
N ASP A 41 19.36 0.67 -30.28
CA ASP A 41 18.00 1.11 -30.58
C ASP A 41 17.11 -0.07 -31.00
N ASP A 42 17.63 -0.96 -31.85
CA ASP A 42 16.93 -2.17 -32.29
C ASP A 42 16.73 -3.15 -31.14
N LEU A 43 17.70 -3.25 -30.23
CA LEU A 43 17.59 -4.04 -29.00
C LEU A 43 16.47 -3.48 -28.11
N CYS A 44 16.49 -2.17 -27.86
CA CYS A 44 15.45 -1.49 -27.10
C CYS A 44 14.09 -1.70 -27.74
N GLN A 45 13.99 -1.64 -29.07
CA GLN A 45 12.75 -1.91 -29.79
C GLN A 45 12.32 -3.39 -29.66
N GLY A 46 13.25 -4.33 -29.76
CA GLY A 46 12.99 -5.77 -29.56
C GLY A 46 12.54 -6.10 -28.13
N LEU A 47 13.15 -5.48 -27.12
CA LEU A 47 12.76 -5.58 -25.72
C LEU A 47 11.39 -4.92 -25.49
N GLN A 48 11.15 -3.75 -26.05
CA GLN A 48 9.85 -3.09 -25.99
C GLN A 48 8.75 -3.92 -26.65
N LEU A 49 9.03 -4.58 -27.78
CA LEU A 49 8.08 -5.49 -28.44
C LEU A 49 7.81 -6.74 -27.59
N SER A 50 8.84 -7.31 -26.94
CA SER A 50 8.67 -8.43 -26.02
C SER A 50 7.85 -8.07 -24.79
N ILE A 51 8.14 -6.91 -24.20
CA ILE A 51 7.36 -6.38 -23.06
C ILE A 51 5.92 -6.08 -23.52
N LYS A 52 5.74 -5.53 -24.73
CA LYS A 52 4.41 -5.30 -25.31
C LYS A 52 3.64 -6.59 -25.57
N GLN A 53 4.29 -7.66 -26.03
CA GLN A 53 3.66 -8.97 -26.27
C GLN A 53 3.29 -9.66 -24.94
N ASP A 54 4.15 -9.64 -23.92
CA ASP A 54 3.81 -10.13 -22.57
C ASP A 54 2.68 -9.30 -21.92
N GLN A 55 2.48 -8.06 -22.36
CA GLN A 55 1.49 -7.13 -21.82
C GLN A 55 0.22 -6.97 -22.66
N GLN A 56 0.13 -7.50 -23.88
CA GLN A 56 -0.96 -7.18 -24.81
C GLN A 56 -2.28 -7.92 -24.50
N ASP A 57 -2.21 -9.08 -23.83
CA ASP A 57 -3.37 -9.96 -23.62
C ASP A 57 -3.85 -10.07 -22.16
N SER A 58 -3.15 -9.47 -21.19
CA SER A 58 -3.58 -9.52 -19.78
C SER A 58 -4.66 -8.47 -19.49
N ILE A 59 -5.91 -8.93 -19.38
CA ILE A 59 -7.01 -8.11 -18.84
C ILE A 59 -6.82 -7.96 -17.32
N ALA A 60 -6.94 -6.73 -16.82
CA ALA A 60 -7.00 -6.48 -15.39
C ALA A 60 -8.24 -7.16 -14.79
N MET A 61 -8.01 -8.10 -13.89
CA MET A 61 -9.05 -8.79 -13.14
C MET A 61 -8.84 -8.54 -11.65
N SER A 62 -9.94 -8.39 -10.94
CA SER A 62 -9.91 -8.31 -9.48
C SER A 62 -10.82 -9.37 -8.87
N PHE A 63 -10.49 -9.80 -7.66
CA PHE A 63 -11.10 -10.98 -7.05
C PHE A 63 -11.60 -10.68 -5.62
N ILE A 64 -12.78 -11.19 -5.28
CA ILE A 64 -13.38 -11.08 -3.94
C ILE A 64 -13.90 -12.45 -3.52
N THR A 65 -13.41 -13.01 -2.41
CA THR A 65 -13.80 -14.35 -1.96
C THR A 65 -15.18 -14.36 -1.28
N ALA A 66 -15.83 -15.53 -1.24
CA ALA A 66 -17.16 -15.68 -0.66
C ALA A 66 -17.22 -15.39 0.86
N ASN A 67 -16.15 -15.70 1.59
CA ASN A 67 -16.09 -15.59 3.06
C ASN A 67 -15.70 -14.20 3.56
N GLU A 68 -15.18 -13.33 2.69
CA GLU A 68 -14.71 -12.01 3.09
C GLU A 68 -15.86 -11.07 3.50
N MET A 69 -17.14 -11.38 3.25
CA MET A 69 -18.20 -10.37 3.43
C MET A 69 -19.42 -10.83 4.25
N THR A 70 -19.18 -11.14 5.53
CA THR A 70 -20.20 -10.92 6.58
C THR A 70 -20.22 -9.43 6.96
N SER A 71 -21.42 -8.82 7.02
CA SER A 71 -21.88 -7.42 7.23
C SER A 71 -21.00 -6.30 7.85
N THR A 72 -19.75 -6.53 8.26
CA THR A 72 -18.85 -5.56 8.92
C THR A 72 -17.47 -5.47 8.25
N TYR A 73 -17.41 -5.49 6.92
CA TYR A 73 -16.13 -5.40 6.19
C TYR A 73 -15.51 -3.99 6.21
N ASN A 74 -14.17 -3.89 6.11
CA ASN A 74 -13.44 -2.62 6.02
C ASN A 74 -12.96 -2.41 4.57
N LEU A 75 -13.29 -1.26 3.95
CA LEU A 75 -12.90 -0.93 2.58
C LEU A 75 -11.38 -0.93 2.36
N ASN A 76 -10.59 -0.71 3.41
CA ASN A 76 -9.12 -0.78 3.37
C ASN A 76 -8.58 -2.19 3.09
N GLN A 77 -9.44 -3.22 3.13
CA GLN A 77 -9.11 -4.62 2.82
C GLN A 77 -9.66 -5.08 1.46
N LEU A 78 -10.39 -4.23 0.73
CA LEU A 78 -10.75 -4.57 -0.65
C LEU A 78 -9.50 -4.51 -1.53
N GLU A 79 -9.42 -5.38 -2.54
CA GLU A 79 -8.54 -5.12 -3.66
C GLU A 79 -8.97 -3.77 -4.25
N PRO A 80 -8.16 -2.70 -4.12
CA PRO A 80 -8.66 -1.34 -4.32
C PRO A 80 -9.25 -1.19 -5.74
N THR A 81 -8.61 -1.83 -6.71
CA THR A 81 -8.97 -1.93 -8.14
C THR A 81 -10.37 -2.50 -8.45
N PHE A 82 -10.97 -3.35 -7.59
CA PHE A 82 -12.19 -4.07 -7.94
C PHE A 82 -13.32 -3.11 -8.30
N MET A 83 -13.66 -2.18 -7.41
CA MET A 83 -14.77 -1.24 -7.61
C MET A 83 -14.33 0.12 -8.14
N TYR A 84 -13.03 0.45 -8.12
CA TYR A 84 -12.58 1.74 -8.65
C TYR A 84 -12.92 1.91 -10.11
N THR A 85 -12.81 0.86 -10.92
CA THR A 85 -13.18 0.96 -12.34
C THR A 85 -14.67 1.22 -12.56
N GLN A 86 -15.55 0.80 -11.65
CA GLN A 86 -16.98 1.13 -11.70
C GLN A 86 -17.25 2.59 -11.39
N ILE A 87 -16.68 3.11 -10.31
CA ILE A 87 -16.86 4.52 -9.94
C ILE A 87 -16.21 5.41 -10.97
N PHE A 88 -15.06 4.98 -11.47
CA PHE A 88 -14.36 5.65 -12.53
C PHE A 88 -15.15 5.66 -13.83
N LYS A 89 -15.81 4.56 -14.19
CA LYS A 89 -16.80 4.53 -15.27
C LYS A 89 -17.90 5.56 -15.02
N ASP A 90 -18.56 5.53 -13.87
CA ASP A 90 -19.65 6.47 -13.51
C ASP A 90 -19.17 7.94 -13.67
N ILE A 91 -18.01 8.26 -13.10
CA ILE A 91 -17.35 9.57 -13.20
C ILE A 91 -17.07 9.96 -14.66
N LEU A 92 -16.40 9.09 -15.44
CA LEU A 92 -16.04 9.37 -16.83
C LEU A 92 -17.28 9.55 -17.73
N LEU A 93 -18.36 8.82 -17.45
CA LEU A 93 -19.61 8.95 -18.19
C LEU A 93 -20.29 10.29 -17.94
N ASP A 94 -20.15 10.84 -16.74
CA ASP A 94 -20.67 12.15 -16.36
C ASP A 94 -19.82 13.31 -16.89
N MET A 95 -18.52 13.11 -17.12
CA MET A 95 -17.62 14.14 -17.65
C MET A 95 -18.00 14.59 -19.06
N LYS A 96 -18.28 15.89 -19.23
CA LYS A 96 -18.47 16.49 -20.56
C LYS A 96 -17.13 16.78 -21.21
N HIS A 97 -16.90 16.23 -22.40
CA HIS A 97 -15.72 16.50 -23.20
C HIS A 97 -16.03 17.54 -24.29
N GLY A 98 -15.15 18.54 -24.43
CA GLY A 98 -15.25 19.54 -25.49
C GLY A 98 -14.78 19.00 -26.84
N LYS A 99 -15.08 19.74 -27.92
CA LYS A 99 -14.65 19.40 -29.30
C LYS A 99 -13.13 19.31 -29.47
N GLU A 100 -12.36 19.90 -28.56
CA GLU A 100 -10.90 19.87 -28.57
C GLU A 100 -10.30 18.55 -28.02
N ALA A 101 -11.09 17.69 -27.36
CA ALA A 101 -10.58 16.46 -26.72
C ALA A 101 -9.81 15.53 -27.68
N ILE A 102 -10.26 15.44 -28.94
CA ILE A 102 -9.58 14.66 -29.99
C ILE A 102 -8.18 15.23 -30.28
N LYS A 103 -8.05 16.56 -30.37
CA LYS A 103 -6.76 17.22 -30.62
C LYS A 103 -5.81 17.06 -29.44
N HIS A 104 -6.33 17.15 -28.22
CA HIS A 104 -5.55 16.87 -27.02
C HIS A 104 -5.02 15.42 -27.02
N PHE A 105 -5.87 14.45 -27.38
CA PHE A 105 -5.45 13.06 -27.52
C PHE A 105 -4.41 12.84 -28.61
N THR A 106 -4.57 13.45 -29.78
CA THR A 106 -3.59 13.29 -30.86
C THR A 106 -2.27 13.99 -30.53
N ALA A 107 -2.30 15.13 -29.84
CA ALA A 107 -1.11 15.79 -29.31
C ALA A 107 -0.38 14.91 -28.26
N TYR A 108 -1.12 14.31 -27.33
CA TYR A 108 -0.56 13.36 -26.36
C TYR A 108 0.12 12.17 -27.07
N CYS A 109 -0.54 11.58 -28.06
CA CYS A 109 0.01 10.46 -28.82
C CYS A 109 1.31 10.83 -29.56
N ARG A 110 1.39 12.05 -30.10
CA ARG A 110 2.60 12.58 -30.76
C ARG A 110 3.75 12.84 -29.77
N ALA A 111 3.43 13.31 -28.57
CA ALA A 111 4.44 13.61 -27.54
C ALA A 111 5.08 12.35 -26.92
N HIS A 112 4.36 11.22 -26.93
CA HIS A 112 4.78 9.98 -26.25
C HIS A 112 5.05 8.82 -27.21
N ASP A 113 5.09 9.04 -28.53
CA ASP A 113 5.31 8.02 -29.58
C ASP A 113 4.45 6.74 -29.39
N CYS A 114 3.23 6.90 -28.89
CA CYS A 114 2.36 5.79 -28.52
C CYS A 114 1.67 5.14 -29.73
N VAL A 115 1.46 5.91 -30.80
CA VAL A 115 0.71 5.52 -32.00
C VAL A 115 1.46 6.02 -33.23
N SER A 116 1.47 5.25 -34.33
CA SER A 116 2.13 5.70 -35.58
C SER A 116 1.54 7.05 -36.04
N PRO A 117 2.37 8.03 -36.44
CA PRO A 117 1.92 9.34 -36.90
C PRO A 117 0.85 9.27 -38.00
N LYS A 118 0.96 8.30 -38.92
CA LYS A 118 -0.03 8.05 -39.98
C LYS A 118 -1.42 7.72 -39.42
N TYR A 119 -1.50 6.97 -38.33
CA TYR A 119 -2.76 6.63 -37.68
C TYR A 119 -3.29 7.78 -36.84
N ILE A 120 -2.41 8.55 -36.19
CA ILE A 120 -2.80 9.76 -35.44
C ILE A 120 -3.50 10.76 -36.38
N ASP A 121 -2.89 11.05 -37.53
CA ASP A 121 -3.45 12.00 -38.50
C ASP A 121 -4.77 11.52 -39.10
N ARG A 122 -4.91 10.21 -39.30
CA ARG A 122 -6.16 9.59 -39.76
C ARG A 122 -7.24 9.68 -38.68
N PHE A 123 -6.91 9.33 -37.44
CA PHE A 123 -7.82 9.42 -36.30
C PHE A 123 -8.33 10.85 -36.14
N GLU A 124 -7.44 11.85 -36.17
CA GLU A 124 -7.82 13.26 -36.03
C GLU A 124 -8.83 13.72 -37.10
N LYS A 125 -8.68 13.25 -38.34
CA LYS A 125 -9.54 13.63 -39.49
C LYS A 125 -10.84 12.84 -39.57
N GLU A 126 -10.77 11.54 -39.29
CA GLU A 126 -11.84 10.57 -39.57
C GLU A 126 -12.57 10.09 -38.31
N TYR A 127 -12.19 10.52 -37.10
CA TYR A 127 -12.85 10.04 -35.88
C TYR A 127 -14.36 10.25 -35.90
N SER A 128 -14.82 11.42 -36.37
CA SER A 128 -16.26 11.75 -36.40
C SER A 128 -17.04 11.02 -37.48
N SER A 129 -16.38 10.40 -38.47
CA SER A 129 -17.04 9.68 -39.56
C SER A 129 -17.19 8.17 -39.30
N GLN A 130 -16.64 7.67 -38.20
CA GLN A 130 -16.69 6.26 -37.81
C GLN A 130 -17.17 6.10 -36.36
N LEU A 131 -17.62 4.89 -36.02
CA LEU A 131 -17.98 4.54 -34.64
C LEU A 131 -16.72 4.35 -33.78
N ALA A 132 -16.82 4.61 -32.48
CA ALA A 132 -15.74 4.36 -31.53
C ALA A 132 -15.45 2.86 -31.43
N ILE A 133 -16.47 2.00 -31.54
CA ILE A 133 -16.32 0.53 -31.63
C ILE A 133 -15.46 0.14 -32.85
N TRP A 134 -15.65 0.81 -33.99
CA TRP A 134 -14.83 0.58 -35.17
C TRP A 134 -13.37 0.92 -34.90
N TRP A 135 -13.09 2.08 -34.28
CA TRP A 135 -11.72 2.46 -33.90
C TRP A 135 -11.10 1.57 -32.83
N TYR A 136 -11.92 1.02 -31.92
CA TYR A 136 -11.48 0.08 -30.89
C TYR A 136 -11.03 -1.26 -31.50
N THR A 137 -11.72 -1.72 -32.55
CA THR A 137 -11.42 -2.99 -33.25
C THR A 137 -10.49 -2.80 -34.44
N PHE A 138 -10.24 -1.56 -34.87
CA PHE A 138 -9.34 -1.26 -35.97
C PHE A 138 -7.88 -1.55 -35.56
N PRO A 139 -7.09 -2.25 -36.40
CA PRO A 139 -5.69 -2.61 -36.11
C PRO A 139 -4.81 -1.36 -35.97
N SER A 140 -4.83 -0.82 -34.76
CA SER A 140 -4.17 0.38 -34.29
C SER A 140 -3.80 0.18 -32.83
N ASN A 141 -2.96 1.07 -32.29
CA ASN A 141 -2.56 0.98 -30.89
C ASN A 141 -3.63 1.50 -29.90
N ILE A 142 -4.81 1.92 -30.38
CA ILE A 142 -5.88 2.51 -29.53
C ILE A 142 -6.39 1.48 -28.52
N TYR A 143 -6.70 0.27 -28.97
CA TYR A 143 -7.11 -0.85 -28.10
C TYR A 143 -6.08 -1.10 -26.99
N SER A 144 -4.82 -1.27 -27.39
CA SER A 144 -3.73 -1.61 -26.46
C SER A 144 -3.47 -0.47 -25.47
N MET A 145 -3.45 0.78 -25.94
CA MET A 145 -3.26 1.97 -25.10
C MET A 145 -4.39 2.10 -24.09
N LEU A 146 -5.64 1.93 -24.52
CA LEU A 146 -6.79 2.04 -23.64
C LEU A 146 -6.78 0.97 -22.54
N ASN A 147 -6.60 -0.29 -22.93
CA ASN A 147 -6.57 -1.41 -21.99
C ASN A 147 -5.36 -1.33 -21.05
N TYR A 148 -4.21 -0.82 -21.53
CA TYR A 148 -3.06 -0.54 -20.68
C TYR A 148 -3.40 0.55 -19.64
N GLY A 149 -4.01 1.65 -20.08
CA GLY A 149 -4.44 2.73 -19.18
C GLY A 149 -5.38 2.22 -18.11
N LEU A 150 -6.45 1.53 -18.48
CA LEU A 150 -7.42 0.96 -17.53
C LEU A 150 -6.78 -0.08 -16.59
N ARG A 151 -5.89 -0.95 -17.08
CA ARG A 151 -5.19 -1.95 -16.25
C ARG A 151 -4.25 -1.32 -15.23
N THR A 152 -3.48 -0.33 -15.66
CA THR A 152 -2.49 0.34 -14.80
C THR A 152 -3.08 1.47 -13.97
N LEU A 153 -4.39 1.75 -14.14
CA LEU A 153 -5.02 2.99 -13.67
C LEU A 153 -4.19 4.24 -14.06
N GLY A 154 -3.65 4.21 -15.28
CA GLY A 154 -2.87 5.29 -15.87
C GLY A 154 -3.75 6.50 -16.15
N ALA A 155 -3.93 7.37 -15.14
CA ALA A 155 -4.82 8.52 -15.23
C ALA A 155 -4.59 9.37 -16.49
N ASP A 156 -3.37 9.62 -16.93
CA ASP A 156 -3.10 10.44 -18.13
C ASP A 156 -3.71 9.83 -19.38
N ILE A 157 -3.52 8.52 -19.58
CA ILE A 157 -4.12 7.79 -20.69
C ILE A 157 -5.63 7.82 -20.57
N ILE A 158 -6.16 7.60 -19.38
CA ILE A 158 -7.61 7.50 -19.22
C ILE A 158 -8.28 8.88 -19.35
N ILE A 159 -7.72 9.93 -18.77
CA ILE A 159 -8.20 11.31 -18.90
C ILE A 159 -8.17 11.70 -20.37
N THR A 160 -7.04 11.46 -21.04
CA THR A 160 -6.86 11.79 -22.44
C THR A 160 -7.82 10.98 -23.33
N MET A 161 -8.07 9.72 -23.00
CA MET A 161 -9.01 8.84 -23.71
C MET A 161 -10.44 8.88 -23.14
N GLY A 162 -10.75 9.77 -22.20
CA GLY A 162 -12.04 9.79 -21.50
C GLY A 162 -13.22 9.98 -22.44
N PHE A 163 -13.05 10.84 -23.45
CA PHE A 163 -14.05 11.03 -24.51
C PHE A 163 -14.27 9.75 -25.33
N PHE A 164 -13.19 9.02 -25.63
CA PHE A 164 -13.24 7.78 -26.39
C PHE A 164 -13.92 6.68 -25.58
N LEU A 165 -13.56 6.54 -24.31
CA LEU A 165 -14.21 5.64 -23.34
C LEU A 165 -15.71 5.86 -23.26
N ARG A 166 -16.10 7.13 -23.09
CA ARG A 166 -17.50 7.53 -23.03
C ARG A 166 -18.24 7.16 -24.33
N HIS A 167 -17.68 7.51 -25.49
CA HIS A 167 -18.28 7.19 -26.78
C HIS A 167 -18.40 5.67 -26.98
N LEU A 168 -17.36 4.91 -26.63
CA LEU A 168 -17.35 3.45 -26.73
C LEU A 168 -18.43 2.82 -25.85
N HIS A 169 -18.52 3.23 -24.57
CA HIS A 169 -19.59 2.79 -23.66
C HIS A 169 -20.98 3.13 -24.20
N GLN A 170 -21.20 4.38 -24.62
CA GLN A 170 -22.49 4.84 -25.14
C GLN A 170 -22.93 4.07 -26.39
N GLN A 171 -22.00 3.76 -27.30
CA GLN A 171 -22.30 2.97 -28.49
C GLN A 171 -22.63 1.52 -28.16
N ILE A 172 -21.93 0.91 -27.20
CA ILE A 172 -22.26 -0.43 -26.70
C ILE A 172 -23.67 -0.42 -26.08
N GLN A 173 -23.98 0.56 -25.24
CA GLN A 173 -25.31 0.73 -24.63
C GLN A 173 -26.41 0.91 -25.69
N GLN A 174 -26.19 1.75 -26.70
CA GLN A 174 -27.16 1.97 -27.78
C GLN A 174 -27.40 0.70 -28.59
N LEU A 175 -26.34 -0.02 -28.94
CA LEU A 175 -26.46 -1.29 -29.66
C LEU A 175 -27.16 -2.35 -28.80
N TYR A 176 -26.83 -2.46 -27.52
CA TYR A 176 -27.50 -3.33 -26.57
C TYR A 176 -29.03 -3.12 -26.60
N GLU A 177 -29.47 -1.87 -26.46
CA GLU A 177 -30.89 -1.52 -26.47
C GLU A 177 -31.59 -1.83 -27.80
N GLN A 178 -30.89 -1.68 -28.93
CA GLN A 178 -31.40 -2.02 -30.25
C GLN A 178 -31.47 -3.53 -30.48
N GLN A 179 -30.47 -4.27 -29.99
CA GLN A 179 -30.27 -5.68 -30.29
C GLN A 179 -31.07 -6.60 -29.36
N ILE A 180 -31.32 -6.21 -28.11
CA ILE A 180 -31.93 -7.08 -27.10
C ILE A 180 -33.34 -7.58 -27.48
N ASN A 181 -34.10 -6.77 -28.22
CA ASN A 181 -35.42 -7.16 -28.71
C ASN A 181 -35.33 -8.21 -29.84
N SER A 182 -34.23 -8.24 -30.58
CA SER A 182 -34.00 -9.11 -31.74
C SER A 182 -33.38 -10.46 -31.35
N TYR A 183 -32.47 -10.48 -30.37
CA TYR A 183 -31.78 -11.72 -29.94
C TYR A 183 -32.55 -12.52 -28.89
N GLY A 184 -33.67 -11.99 -28.40
CA GLY A 184 -34.51 -12.64 -27.40
C GLY A 184 -33.92 -12.56 -25.98
N LYS A 185 -34.80 -12.63 -24.99
CA LYS A 185 -34.44 -12.47 -23.56
C LYS A 185 -33.98 -13.78 -22.90
N LYS A 186 -33.46 -14.72 -23.69
CA LYS A 186 -33.03 -16.03 -23.16
C LYS A 186 -31.55 -15.99 -22.79
N PRO A 187 -31.15 -16.59 -21.66
CA PRO A 187 -29.74 -16.72 -21.32
C PRO A 187 -28.94 -17.44 -22.40
N PHE A 188 -27.68 -17.04 -22.59
CA PHE A 188 -26.76 -17.63 -23.56
C PHE A 188 -25.34 -17.69 -23.01
N LEU A 189 -24.48 -18.48 -23.66
CA LEU A 189 -23.07 -18.61 -23.29
C LEU A 189 -22.17 -17.79 -24.22
N VAL A 190 -21.11 -17.24 -23.63
CA VAL A 190 -19.98 -16.66 -24.34
C VAL A 190 -18.68 -17.17 -23.75
N TYR A 191 -17.62 -17.12 -24.55
CA TYR A 191 -16.34 -17.72 -24.23
C TYR A 191 -15.21 -16.71 -24.36
N ARG A 192 -14.18 -16.88 -23.54
CA ARG A 192 -12.92 -16.14 -23.66
C ARG A 192 -11.76 -17.00 -23.19
N GLY A 193 -10.74 -17.15 -24.02
CA GLY A 193 -9.47 -17.75 -23.61
C GLY A 193 -8.40 -16.72 -23.36
N GLN A 194 -7.57 -16.95 -22.33
CA GLN A 194 -6.38 -16.14 -22.07
C GLN A 194 -5.41 -16.84 -21.11
N GLY A 195 -4.19 -16.32 -21.03
CA GLY A 195 -3.25 -16.65 -19.97
C GLY A 195 -3.51 -15.90 -18.67
N LEU A 196 -3.12 -16.50 -17.57
CA LEU A 196 -3.22 -15.92 -16.24
C LEU A 196 -1.98 -16.31 -15.42
N MET A 197 -1.31 -15.35 -14.79
CA MET A 197 -0.10 -15.63 -13.99
C MET A 197 -0.45 -16.55 -12.82
N ASN A 198 0.45 -17.47 -12.44
CA ASN A 198 0.22 -18.39 -11.32
C ASN A 198 -0.26 -17.68 -10.03
N SER A 199 0.29 -16.50 -9.72
CA SER A 199 -0.11 -15.70 -8.57
C SER A 199 -1.56 -15.20 -8.61
N ASP A 200 -2.08 -14.87 -9.79
CA ASP A 200 -3.47 -14.45 -9.95
C ASP A 200 -4.39 -15.67 -10.01
N PHE A 201 -3.88 -16.82 -10.48
CA PHE A 201 -4.64 -18.06 -10.52
C PHE A 201 -4.92 -18.58 -9.10
N GLU A 202 -3.92 -18.51 -8.22
CA GLU A 202 -4.10 -18.81 -6.79
C GLU A 202 -5.18 -17.94 -6.11
N LYS A 203 -5.35 -16.69 -6.56
CA LYS A 203 -6.44 -15.83 -6.09
C LYS A 203 -7.79 -16.27 -6.67
N LEU A 204 -7.84 -16.56 -7.96
CA LEU A 204 -9.04 -17.06 -8.63
C LEU A 204 -9.54 -18.37 -7.98
N GLU A 205 -8.66 -19.30 -7.64
CA GLU A 205 -9.01 -20.55 -6.96
C GLU A 205 -9.71 -20.31 -5.60
N LYS A 206 -9.22 -19.34 -4.84
CA LYS A 206 -9.82 -18.93 -3.54
C LYS A 206 -11.14 -18.19 -3.71
N THR A 207 -11.45 -17.75 -4.92
CA THR A 207 -12.62 -16.92 -5.25
C THR A 207 -13.85 -17.74 -5.65
N LYS A 208 -13.80 -19.08 -5.55
CA LYS A 208 -14.97 -19.92 -5.81
C LYS A 208 -16.17 -19.51 -4.93
N GLY A 209 -17.30 -19.23 -5.57
CA GLY A 209 -18.51 -18.70 -4.94
C GLY A 209 -18.47 -17.20 -4.66
N GLY A 210 -17.33 -16.53 -4.87
CA GLY A 210 -17.12 -15.10 -4.78
C GLY A 210 -17.29 -14.37 -6.12
N LEU A 211 -16.75 -13.16 -6.22
CA LEU A 211 -16.88 -12.27 -7.38
C LEU A 211 -15.55 -12.06 -8.10
N ILE A 212 -15.62 -11.95 -9.42
CA ILE A 212 -14.53 -11.51 -10.30
C ILE A 212 -15.01 -10.29 -11.10
N SER A 213 -14.21 -9.24 -11.16
CA SER A 213 -14.46 -8.09 -12.04
C SER A 213 -13.47 -8.07 -13.20
N PHE A 214 -13.96 -7.88 -14.41
CA PHE A 214 -13.14 -7.53 -15.57
C PHE A 214 -13.13 -6.01 -15.69
N ASN A 215 -11.98 -5.41 -15.39
CA ASN A 215 -11.82 -3.97 -15.21
C ASN A 215 -11.63 -3.19 -16.54
N ASN A 216 -11.88 -3.84 -17.68
CA ASN A 216 -11.75 -3.32 -19.05
C ASN A 216 -13.02 -3.62 -19.87
N PHE A 217 -13.07 -3.13 -21.12
CA PHE A 217 -14.05 -3.62 -22.08
C PHE A 217 -13.74 -5.07 -22.40
N LEU A 218 -14.69 -5.96 -22.12
CA LEU A 218 -14.48 -7.39 -22.18
C LEU A 218 -14.95 -7.91 -23.54
N SER A 219 -13.99 -8.31 -24.37
CA SER A 219 -14.23 -8.97 -25.65
C SER A 219 -14.40 -10.48 -25.45
N THR A 220 -15.44 -11.04 -26.06
CA THR A 220 -15.81 -12.46 -25.96
C THR A 220 -16.30 -13.01 -27.30
N SER A 221 -16.26 -14.32 -27.45
CA SER A 221 -16.72 -15.03 -28.65
C SER A 221 -17.93 -15.92 -28.34
N LYS A 222 -18.78 -16.16 -29.34
CA LYS A 222 -19.78 -17.24 -29.32
C LYS A 222 -19.18 -18.61 -29.64
N ASP A 223 -18.01 -18.62 -30.25
CA ASP A 223 -17.29 -19.80 -30.64
C ASP A 223 -16.35 -20.24 -29.50
N LYS A 224 -16.59 -21.45 -28.98
CA LYS A 224 -15.82 -22.00 -27.86
C LYS A 224 -14.41 -22.35 -28.32
N GLU A 225 -14.29 -22.90 -29.52
CA GLU A 225 -13.06 -23.41 -30.11
C GLU A 225 -12.06 -22.27 -30.34
N VAL A 226 -12.52 -21.14 -30.90
CA VAL A 226 -11.68 -19.93 -31.05
C VAL A 226 -11.12 -19.49 -29.69
N SER A 227 -11.96 -19.45 -28.66
CA SER A 227 -11.53 -19.07 -27.31
C SER A 227 -10.58 -20.11 -26.70
N LEU A 228 -10.82 -21.39 -26.94
CA LEU A 228 -9.97 -22.47 -26.42
C LEU A 228 -8.55 -22.37 -26.99
N GLU A 229 -8.38 -22.06 -28.28
CA GLU A 229 -7.06 -21.88 -28.90
C GLU A 229 -6.21 -20.82 -28.18
N PHE A 230 -6.81 -19.70 -27.77
CA PHE A 230 -6.11 -18.67 -26.99
C PHE A 230 -5.68 -19.16 -25.60
N ALA A 231 -6.55 -19.93 -24.92
CA ALA A 231 -6.23 -20.50 -23.62
C ALA A 231 -5.11 -21.55 -23.71
N GLU A 232 -5.18 -22.41 -24.73
CA GLU A 232 -4.16 -23.43 -25.01
C GLU A 232 -2.80 -22.79 -25.32
N CYS A 233 -2.77 -21.79 -26.20
CA CYS A 233 -1.54 -21.07 -26.53
C CYS A 233 -0.88 -20.46 -25.29
N ALA A 234 -1.66 -19.90 -24.38
CA ALA A 234 -1.16 -19.32 -23.15
C ALA A 234 -0.66 -20.37 -22.13
N SER A 235 -1.25 -21.57 -22.11
CA SER A 235 -0.85 -22.65 -21.20
C SER A 235 0.56 -23.20 -21.43
N ILE A 236 1.22 -22.80 -22.52
CA ILE A 236 2.58 -23.25 -22.88
C ILE A 236 3.65 -22.51 -22.05
N ALA A 237 3.36 -21.29 -21.58
CA ALA A 237 4.32 -20.49 -20.85
C ALA A 237 4.42 -20.94 -19.37
N PRO A 238 5.65 -21.09 -18.83
CA PRO A 238 5.90 -21.83 -17.57
C PRO A 238 5.26 -21.19 -16.33
N ASP A 239 5.11 -19.86 -16.31
CA ASP A 239 4.58 -19.10 -15.18
C ASP A 239 3.10 -18.69 -15.35
N THR A 240 2.43 -19.23 -16.37
CA THR A 240 1.05 -18.92 -16.69
C THR A 240 0.18 -20.17 -16.78
N VAL A 241 -1.08 -19.98 -16.42
CA VAL A 241 -2.15 -20.95 -16.59
C VAL A 241 -3.04 -20.49 -17.73
N GLY A 242 -3.36 -21.38 -18.67
CA GLY A 242 -4.37 -21.15 -19.68
C GLY A 242 -5.76 -21.27 -19.07
N ILE A 243 -6.59 -20.25 -19.26
CA ILE A 243 -7.96 -20.21 -18.73
C ILE A 243 -8.93 -20.05 -19.89
N LEU A 244 -9.88 -20.98 -19.97
CA LEU A 244 -11.10 -20.84 -20.76
C LEU A 244 -12.23 -20.40 -19.83
N PHE A 245 -12.60 -19.13 -19.92
CA PHE A 245 -13.79 -18.61 -19.26
C PHE A 245 -15.04 -19.01 -20.06
N ILE A 246 -15.99 -19.62 -19.36
CA ILE A 246 -17.31 -19.98 -19.87
C ILE A 246 -18.32 -19.11 -19.13
N MET A 247 -18.87 -18.11 -19.81
CA MET A 247 -19.67 -17.06 -19.17
C MET A 247 -21.14 -17.21 -19.52
N SER A 248 -21.99 -17.38 -18.52
CA SER A 248 -23.44 -17.39 -18.64
C SER A 248 -24.01 -15.98 -18.54
N ILE A 249 -24.64 -15.52 -19.61
CA ILE A 249 -25.17 -14.16 -19.77
C ILE A 249 -26.68 -14.20 -19.71
N ASP A 250 -27.27 -13.53 -18.73
CA ASP A 250 -28.70 -13.20 -18.73
C ASP A 250 -28.90 -11.82 -19.36
N PRO A 251 -29.47 -11.72 -20.58
CA PRO A 251 -29.69 -10.44 -21.23
C PRO A 251 -30.68 -9.54 -20.48
N CYS A 252 -31.44 -10.03 -19.49
CA CYS A 252 -32.35 -9.19 -18.72
C CYS A 252 -31.63 -8.26 -17.73
N ILE A 253 -30.34 -8.52 -17.43
CA ILE A 253 -29.52 -7.71 -16.54
C ILE A 253 -29.08 -6.43 -17.26
N LYS A 254 -29.75 -5.31 -16.96
CA LYS A 254 -29.55 -4.04 -17.67
C LYS A 254 -28.30 -3.27 -17.26
N SER A 255 -27.72 -3.55 -16.09
CA SER A 255 -26.57 -2.80 -15.57
C SER A 255 -25.25 -3.07 -16.28
N THR A 256 -25.17 -4.19 -17.00
CA THR A 256 -24.00 -4.55 -17.79
C THR A 256 -24.37 -4.59 -19.27
N PRO A 257 -24.26 -3.46 -20.01
CA PRO A 257 -24.52 -3.46 -21.43
C PRO A 257 -23.43 -4.20 -22.22
N PHE A 258 -23.86 -4.91 -23.25
CA PHE A 258 -23.01 -5.61 -24.22
C PHE A 258 -23.60 -5.49 -25.62
N ALA A 259 -22.75 -5.62 -26.65
CA ALA A 259 -23.18 -5.51 -28.03
C ALA A 259 -22.59 -6.62 -28.89
N PHE A 260 -23.38 -7.14 -29.83
CA PHE A 260 -22.89 -7.89 -30.98
C PHE A 260 -22.29 -6.90 -31.99
N ILE A 261 -20.97 -6.96 -32.22
CA ILE A 261 -20.29 -5.87 -32.94
C ILE A 261 -19.82 -6.21 -34.35
N LYS A 262 -20.05 -7.43 -34.85
CA LYS A 262 -19.65 -7.87 -36.22
C LYS A 262 -19.95 -6.85 -37.33
N GLU A 263 -21.13 -6.24 -37.31
CA GLU A 263 -21.57 -5.29 -38.36
C GLU A 263 -20.90 -3.91 -38.26
N VAL A 264 -20.42 -3.53 -37.08
CA VAL A 264 -19.83 -2.20 -36.80
C VAL A 264 -18.32 -2.26 -36.53
N SER A 265 -17.78 -3.45 -36.35
CA SER A 265 -16.36 -3.72 -36.13
C SER A 265 -15.55 -3.47 -37.40
N ALA A 266 -14.29 -3.08 -37.23
CA ALA A 266 -13.32 -3.07 -38.31
C ALA A 266 -12.91 -4.49 -38.72
N ASN A 267 -13.00 -5.45 -37.80
CA ASN A 267 -12.82 -6.88 -38.06
C ASN A 267 -14.19 -7.56 -38.24
N LYS A 268 -14.54 -7.92 -39.49
CA LYS A 268 -15.84 -8.52 -39.81
C LYS A 268 -15.86 -10.05 -39.74
N ASP A 269 -14.70 -10.65 -39.57
CA ASP A 269 -14.53 -12.10 -39.64
C ASP A 269 -14.88 -12.78 -38.31
N GLU A 270 -15.04 -12.03 -37.23
CA GLU A 270 -15.34 -12.54 -35.88
C GLU A 270 -16.77 -12.22 -35.41
N GLU A 271 -17.43 -13.20 -34.79
CA GLU A 271 -18.69 -13.00 -34.08
C GLU A 271 -18.44 -12.51 -32.65
N GLU A 272 -17.86 -11.31 -32.55
CA GLU A 272 -17.47 -10.71 -31.28
C GLU A 272 -18.67 -10.12 -30.53
N ILE A 273 -18.70 -10.40 -29.23
CA ILE A 273 -19.56 -9.74 -28.26
C ILE A 273 -18.69 -8.91 -27.33
N LEU A 274 -18.90 -7.60 -27.37
CA LEU A 274 -18.16 -6.63 -26.57
C LEU A 274 -19.01 -6.14 -25.41
N PHE A 275 -18.53 -6.39 -24.20
CA PHE A 275 -19.11 -5.88 -22.96
C PHE A 275 -18.48 -4.53 -22.61
N SER A 276 -19.27 -3.72 -21.92
CA SER A 276 -18.75 -2.47 -21.38
C SER A 276 -17.77 -2.68 -20.23
N MET A 277 -17.03 -1.61 -19.89
CA MET A 277 -16.07 -1.64 -18.79
C MET A 277 -16.71 -1.99 -17.45
N HIS A 278 -15.91 -2.63 -16.60
CA HIS A 278 -16.30 -3.12 -15.28
C HIS A 278 -17.49 -4.10 -15.38
N THR A 279 -17.22 -5.28 -15.93
CA THR A 279 -18.20 -6.38 -15.93
C THR A 279 -17.89 -7.32 -14.78
N VAL A 280 -18.88 -7.59 -13.93
CA VAL A 280 -18.72 -8.45 -12.75
C VAL A 280 -19.43 -9.79 -12.97
N PHE A 281 -18.73 -10.86 -12.57
CA PHE A 281 -19.26 -12.21 -12.60
C PHE A 281 -19.10 -12.89 -11.24
N ARG A 282 -19.97 -13.86 -10.97
CA ARG A 282 -19.81 -14.81 -9.87
C ARG A 282 -19.08 -16.05 -10.37
N VAL A 283 -18.05 -16.47 -9.64
CA VAL A 283 -17.27 -17.66 -9.98
C VAL A 283 -18.02 -18.90 -9.50
N SER A 284 -18.58 -19.66 -10.45
CA SER A 284 -19.44 -20.81 -10.17
C SER A 284 -18.63 -22.10 -10.00
N ALA A 285 -17.73 -22.38 -10.93
CA ALA A 285 -16.87 -23.54 -10.90
C ALA A 285 -15.51 -23.26 -11.54
N ILE A 286 -14.49 -23.99 -11.08
CA ILE A 286 -13.15 -24.01 -11.65
C ILE A 286 -12.82 -25.50 -11.81
N LYS A 287 -12.45 -25.90 -13.02
CA LYS A 287 -12.18 -27.29 -13.39
C LYS A 287 -10.91 -27.36 -14.22
N GLN A 288 -9.99 -28.24 -13.86
CA GLN A 288 -8.84 -28.54 -14.69
C GLN A 288 -9.27 -29.46 -15.84
N MET A 289 -8.84 -29.15 -17.08
CA MET A 289 -9.25 -29.92 -18.27
C MET A 289 -8.51 -31.26 -18.39
N ASP A 290 -7.21 -31.26 -18.08
CA ASP A 290 -6.39 -32.48 -17.99
C ASP A 290 -5.36 -32.33 -16.86
N ASN A 291 -5.14 -33.41 -16.10
CA ASN A 291 -4.22 -33.49 -14.95
C ASN A 291 -2.76 -33.16 -15.28
N LYS A 292 -2.39 -33.12 -16.57
CA LYS A 292 -1.05 -32.80 -17.05
C LYS A 292 -0.91 -31.41 -17.68
N SER A 293 -2.02 -30.74 -17.96
CA SER A 293 -2.03 -29.41 -18.60
C SER A 293 -2.21 -28.30 -17.56
N GLN A 294 -1.56 -27.15 -17.79
CA GLN A 294 -1.85 -25.90 -17.09
C GLN A 294 -3.11 -25.23 -17.69
N LEU A 295 -4.16 -26.00 -17.97
CA LEU A 295 -5.37 -25.53 -18.69
C LEU A 295 -6.64 -25.80 -17.86
N TYR A 296 -7.45 -24.75 -17.66
CA TYR A 296 -8.63 -24.79 -16.80
C TYR A 296 -9.85 -24.16 -17.47
N GLU A 297 -11.01 -24.75 -17.22
CA GLU A 297 -12.32 -24.15 -17.48
C GLU A 297 -12.82 -23.44 -16.22
N VAL A 298 -13.27 -22.20 -16.39
CA VAL A 298 -13.82 -21.38 -15.32
C VAL A 298 -15.22 -20.94 -15.70
N GLU A 299 -16.22 -21.46 -14.97
CA GLU A 299 -17.62 -21.14 -15.18
C GLU A 299 -17.99 -19.86 -14.42
N LEU A 300 -18.46 -18.87 -15.15
CA LEU A 300 -18.82 -17.54 -14.66
C LEU A 300 -20.30 -17.26 -14.91
N GLN A 301 -20.96 -16.61 -13.95
CA GLN A 301 -22.34 -16.14 -14.10
C GLN A 301 -22.40 -14.63 -13.98
N LEU A 302 -23.00 -13.95 -14.96
CA LEU A 302 -23.15 -12.49 -14.93
C LEU A 302 -23.97 -12.08 -13.70
N THR A 303 -23.47 -11.13 -12.92
CA THR A 303 -24.16 -10.65 -11.71
C THR A 303 -25.19 -9.57 -12.04
N SER A 304 -26.31 -9.53 -11.31
CA SER A 304 -27.32 -8.48 -11.41
C SER A 304 -27.16 -7.41 -10.32
N ASP A 305 -27.90 -6.31 -10.44
CA ASP A 305 -27.94 -5.23 -9.44
C ASP A 305 -28.53 -5.67 -8.08
N ASP A 306 -29.27 -6.77 -8.07
CA ASP A 306 -29.83 -7.37 -6.86
C ASP A 306 -28.80 -8.20 -6.09
N ASP A 307 -27.59 -8.37 -6.63
CA ASP A 307 -26.50 -9.02 -5.91
C ASP A 307 -26.14 -8.22 -4.66
N GLN A 308 -26.50 -8.77 -3.50
CA GLN A 308 -26.33 -8.11 -2.21
C GLN A 308 -24.86 -7.74 -1.94
N GLN A 309 -23.91 -8.55 -2.40
CA GLN A 309 -22.48 -8.29 -2.20
C GLN A 309 -22.03 -7.09 -3.04
N LEU A 310 -22.42 -7.06 -4.32
CA LEU A 310 -22.08 -5.95 -5.22
C LEU A 310 -22.72 -4.63 -4.77
N ARG A 311 -23.95 -4.67 -4.26
CA ARG A 311 -24.66 -3.47 -3.78
C ARG A 311 -24.00 -2.83 -2.56
N VAL A 312 -23.67 -3.61 -1.54
CA VAL A 312 -23.01 -3.10 -0.32
C VAL A 312 -21.66 -2.46 -0.66
N LEU A 313 -20.90 -3.04 -1.59
CA LEU A 313 -19.65 -2.47 -2.08
C LEU A 313 -19.88 -1.14 -2.79
N THR A 314 -20.86 -1.10 -3.69
CA THR A 314 -21.19 0.10 -4.48
C THR A 314 -21.61 1.26 -3.57
N ASP A 315 -22.50 1.01 -2.60
CA ASP A 315 -23.03 2.03 -1.71
C ASP A 315 -21.91 2.65 -0.84
N ARG A 316 -21.05 1.81 -0.24
CA ARG A 316 -19.98 2.31 0.64
C ARG A 316 -18.92 3.12 -0.09
N ILE A 317 -18.53 2.72 -1.30
CA ILE A 317 -17.47 3.44 -2.01
C ILE A 317 -18.04 4.74 -2.60
N ARG A 318 -19.33 4.80 -2.94
CA ARG A 318 -20.02 6.05 -3.26
C ARG A 318 -20.02 7.02 -2.08
N GLU A 319 -20.35 6.57 -0.87
CA GLU A 319 -20.23 7.38 0.36
C GLU A 319 -18.81 7.92 0.57
N GLU A 320 -17.81 7.11 0.22
CA GLU A 320 -16.40 7.43 0.41
C GLU A 320 -15.75 8.29 -0.67
N ALA A 321 -16.32 8.31 -1.88
CA ALA A 321 -15.81 9.06 -3.03
C ALA A 321 -16.60 10.36 -3.28
N ASP A 322 -17.77 10.52 -2.65
CA ASP A 322 -18.75 11.57 -2.91
C ASP A 322 -18.12 12.97 -3.05
N GLY A 323 -18.12 13.50 -4.27
CA GLY A 323 -17.64 14.84 -4.58
C GLY A 323 -18.69 15.68 -5.30
N ASN A 324 -18.53 17.00 -5.27
CA ASN A 324 -19.53 17.92 -5.85
C ASN A 324 -19.58 17.81 -7.39
N SER A 325 -18.54 17.25 -8.01
CA SER A 325 -18.46 16.96 -9.44
C SER A 325 -17.72 15.66 -9.71
N GLY A 326 -17.87 15.10 -10.93
CA GLY A 326 -17.12 13.91 -11.35
C GLY A 326 -15.60 14.11 -11.26
N TRP A 327 -15.09 15.29 -11.63
CA TRP A 327 -13.66 15.59 -11.52
C TRP A 327 -13.17 15.66 -10.07
N GLU A 328 -13.94 16.25 -9.15
CA GLU A 328 -13.58 16.22 -7.73
C GLU A 328 -13.55 14.79 -7.18
N THR A 329 -14.56 13.99 -7.55
CA THR A 329 -14.68 12.59 -7.15
C THR A 329 -13.46 11.80 -7.65
N LEU A 330 -13.03 12.05 -8.90
CA LEU A 330 -11.81 11.46 -9.46
C LEU A 330 -10.55 11.89 -8.71
N SER A 331 -10.38 13.19 -8.43
CA SER A 331 -9.19 13.67 -7.71
C SER A 331 -9.09 13.07 -6.30
N ARG A 332 -10.20 12.98 -5.57
CA ARG A 332 -10.24 12.31 -4.25
C ARG A 332 -9.92 10.83 -4.35
N LEU A 333 -10.41 10.18 -5.40
CA LEU A 333 -10.11 8.77 -5.67
C LEU A 333 -8.61 8.57 -5.89
N LEU A 334 -7.99 9.42 -6.73
CA LEU A 334 -6.56 9.38 -7.01
C LEU A 334 -5.70 9.53 -5.75
N LEU A 335 -6.10 10.40 -4.81
CA LEU A 335 -5.45 10.51 -3.50
C LEU A 335 -5.55 9.21 -2.69
N LYS A 336 -6.73 8.61 -2.62
CA LYS A 336 -6.93 7.36 -1.87
C LYS A 336 -6.08 6.20 -2.40
N ILE A 337 -5.82 6.18 -3.70
CA ILE A 337 -4.99 5.15 -4.34
C ILE A 337 -3.50 5.51 -4.41
N GLY A 338 -3.08 6.59 -3.76
CA GLY A 338 -1.68 7.02 -3.69
C GLY A 338 -1.14 7.64 -4.99
N GLN A 339 -2.00 8.02 -5.93
CA GLN A 339 -1.62 8.69 -7.18
C GLN A 339 -1.56 10.21 -6.96
N PHE A 340 -0.68 10.65 -6.05
CA PHE A 340 -0.63 12.04 -5.57
C PHE A 340 -0.33 13.04 -6.69
N ASP A 341 0.63 12.75 -7.58
CA ASP A 341 1.01 13.65 -8.67
C ASP A 341 -0.17 13.94 -9.64
N LYS A 342 -0.95 12.90 -9.94
CA LYS A 342 -2.14 13.02 -10.80
C LYS A 342 -3.29 13.75 -10.11
N ALA A 343 -3.48 13.47 -8.82
CA ALA A 343 -4.45 14.22 -8.03
C ALA A 343 -4.10 15.71 -7.99
N GLU A 344 -2.82 16.05 -7.86
CA GLU A 344 -2.33 17.42 -7.93
C GLU A 344 -2.65 18.08 -9.28
N GLU A 345 -2.34 17.43 -10.40
CA GLU A 345 -2.65 17.94 -11.74
C GLU A 345 -4.15 18.26 -11.89
N LEU A 346 -5.02 17.33 -11.48
CA LEU A 346 -6.46 17.54 -11.57
C LEU A 346 -6.96 18.65 -10.64
N TYR A 347 -6.46 18.72 -9.40
CA TYR A 347 -6.83 19.81 -8.50
C TYR A 347 -6.35 21.17 -8.99
N ASN A 348 -5.21 21.25 -9.70
CA ASN A 348 -4.78 22.49 -10.35
C ASN A 348 -5.72 22.89 -11.48
N VAL A 349 -6.16 21.94 -12.33
CA VAL A 349 -7.18 22.22 -13.37
C VAL A 349 -8.50 22.68 -12.75
N LEU A 350 -8.95 22.02 -11.69
CA LEU A 350 -10.16 22.42 -10.96
C LEU A 350 -10.02 23.81 -10.32
N LEU A 351 -8.85 24.12 -9.78
CA LEU A 351 -8.54 25.43 -9.22
C LEU A 351 -8.60 26.55 -10.27
N GLU A 352 -8.10 26.30 -11.48
CA GLU A 352 -8.19 27.24 -12.60
C GLU A 352 -9.63 27.46 -13.07
N GLN A 353 -10.44 26.40 -13.09
CA GLN A 353 -11.83 26.40 -13.54
C GLN A 353 -12.83 26.87 -12.47
N ALA A 354 -12.41 26.96 -11.21
CA ALA A 354 -13.25 27.30 -10.08
C ALA A 354 -13.98 28.63 -10.28
N SER A 355 -15.29 28.61 -10.12
CA SER A 355 -16.17 29.71 -10.47
C SER A 355 -16.32 30.73 -9.34
N ASP A 356 -16.15 30.29 -8.09
CA ASP A 356 -16.23 31.14 -6.91
C ASP A 356 -15.03 30.99 -5.96
N ALA A 357 -14.97 31.91 -4.98
CA ALA A 357 -13.87 31.98 -4.03
C ALA A 357 -13.86 30.83 -3.00
N VAL A 358 -15.03 30.27 -2.67
CA VAL A 358 -15.17 29.17 -1.71
C VAL A 358 -14.67 27.86 -2.34
N GLU A 359 -15.01 27.62 -3.60
CA GLU A 359 -14.46 26.51 -4.41
C GLU A 359 -12.93 26.62 -4.50
N LYS A 360 -12.40 27.80 -4.86
CA LYS A 360 -10.94 28.03 -4.92
C LYS A 360 -10.25 27.71 -3.61
N ALA A 361 -10.78 28.22 -2.49
CA ALA A 361 -10.22 27.94 -1.17
C ALA A 361 -10.25 26.43 -0.82
N THR A 362 -11.28 25.72 -1.27
CA THR A 362 -11.40 24.27 -1.07
C THR A 362 -10.36 23.52 -1.89
N TYR A 363 -10.16 23.85 -3.17
CA TYR A 363 -9.12 23.22 -3.99
C TYR A 363 -7.71 23.52 -3.50
N TYR A 364 -7.46 24.73 -3.01
CA TYR A 364 -6.21 25.05 -2.33
C TYR A 364 -5.96 24.15 -1.10
N ASN A 365 -6.97 23.92 -0.27
CA ASN A 365 -6.84 22.99 0.86
C ASN A 365 -6.58 21.54 0.39
N GLN A 366 -7.20 21.10 -0.70
CA GLN A 366 -6.96 19.76 -1.26
C GLN A 366 -5.53 19.61 -1.79
N LEU A 367 -5.02 20.59 -2.54
CA LEU A 367 -3.62 20.65 -2.95
C LEU A 367 -2.67 20.64 -1.75
N GLY A 368 -3.04 21.34 -0.67
CA GLY A 368 -2.35 21.27 0.61
C GLY A 368 -2.22 19.85 1.16
N TYR A 369 -3.30 19.05 1.13
CA TYR A 369 -3.26 17.64 1.52
C TYR A 369 -2.38 16.81 0.58
N VAL A 370 -2.50 17.01 -0.74
CA VAL A 370 -1.66 16.29 -1.72
C VAL A 370 -0.18 16.51 -1.44
N LYS A 371 0.20 17.75 -1.10
CA LYS A 371 1.59 18.10 -0.75
C LYS A 371 2.07 17.50 0.56
N ILE A 372 1.18 17.34 1.56
CA ILE A 372 1.51 16.60 2.78
C ILE A 372 1.86 15.15 2.44
N ASP A 373 1.04 14.50 1.61
CA ASP A 373 1.23 13.10 1.24
C ASP A 373 2.48 12.88 0.36
N GLN A 374 2.86 13.87 -0.46
CA GLN A 374 4.13 13.90 -1.20
C GLN A 374 5.34 14.24 -0.30
N GLY A 375 5.13 14.68 0.95
CA GLY A 375 6.19 15.12 1.86
C GLY A 375 6.74 16.54 1.61
N ASP A 376 6.11 17.33 0.72
CA ASP A 376 6.46 18.72 0.44
C ASP A 376 5.71 19.66 1.38
N TYR A 377 6.17 19.71 2.64
CA TYR A 377 5.51 20.48 3.69
C TYR A 377 5.51 21.99 3.46
N GLU A 378 6.52 22.52 2.74
CA GLU A 378 6.58 23.95 2.42
C GLU A 378 5.47 24.35 1.45
N LYS A 379 5.28 23.60 0.35
CA LYS A 379 4.16 23.85 -0.55
C LYS A 379 2.82 23.55 0.11
N ALA A 380 2.74 22.55 0.99
CA ALA A 380 1.54 22.29 1.75
C ALA A 380 1.11 23.49 2.61
N ILE A 381 2.05 24.16 3.28
CA ILE A 381 1.78 25.40 4.00
C ILE A 381 1.29 26.47 3.03
N TRP A 382 2.02 26.69 1.94
CA TRP A 382 1.67 27.72 0.95
C TRP A 382 0.22 27.57 0.45
N TYR A 383 -0.16 26.37 0.01
CA TYR A 383 -1.51 26.09 -0.48
C TYR A 383 -2.58 26.31 0.61
N ASN A 384 -2.37 25.82 1.82
CA ASN A 384 -3.32 26.02 2.91
C ASN A 384 -3.43 27.51 3.33
N GLU A 385 -2.34 28.28 3.24
CA GLU A 385 -2.34 29.73 3.50
C GLU A 385 -3.12 30.50 2.43
N GLN A 386 -2.98 30.14 1.14
CA GLN A 386 -3.78 30.73 0.05
C GLN A 386 -5.29 30.48 0.28
N GLY A 387 -5.66 29.24 0.62
CA GLY A 387 -7.04 28.90 0.94
C GLY A 387 -7.57 29.64 2.18
N LEU A 388 -6.74 29.76 3.22
CA LEU A 388 -7.07 30.52 4.43
C LEU A 388 -7.29 32.00 4.14
N GLU A 389 -6.43 32.64 3.35
CA GLU A 389 -6.53 34.07 3.02
C GLU A 389 -7.85 34.37 2.31
N ILE A 390 -8.24 33.53 1.35
CA ILE A 390 -9.53 33.66 0.65
C ILE A 390 -10.70 33.54 1.63
N ARG A 391 -10.67 32.54 2.52
CA ARG A 391 -11.72 32.34 3.53
C ARG A 391 -11.80 33.49 4.52
N GLN A 392 -10.68 34.07 4.94
CA GLN A 392 -10.67 35.23 5.83
C GLN A 392 -11.29 36.48 5.20
N LYS A 393 -11.15 36.63 3.87
CA LYS A 393 -11.75 37.75 3.12
C LYS A 393 -13.24 37.55 2.85
N THR A 394 -13.71 36.31 2.77
CA THR A 394 -15.06 35.97 2.28
C THR A 394 -16.02 35.51 3.38
N LEU A 395 -15.51 34.97 4.48
CA LEU A 395 -16.31 34.35 5.54
C LEU A 395 -16.21 35.14 6.86
N PRO A 396 -17.26 35.10 7.71
CA PRO A 396 -17.20 35.63 9.06
C PRO A 396 -16.07 35.00 9.90
N SER A 397 -15.53 35.73 10.87
CA SER A 397 -14.39 35.29 11.70
C SER A 397 -14.67 34.05 12.56
N ASN A 398 -15.93 33.67 12.76
CA ASN A 398 -16.35 32.47 13.48
C ASN A 398 -16.78 31.32 12.53
N HIS A 399 -16.57 31.43 11.22
CA HIS A 399 -17.00 30.40 10.27
C HIS A 399 -16.20 29.09 10.45
N PRO A 400 -16.85 27.90 10.46
CA PRO A 400 -16.18 26.61 10.65
C PRO A 400 -15.01 26.34 9.67
N ASP A 401 -15.12 26.78 8.42
CA ASP A 401 -14.07 26.58 7.41
C ASP A 401 -12.75 27.28 7.73
N LEU A 402 -12.78 28.37 8.50
CA LEU A 402 -11.55 28.99 9.01
C LEU A 402 -10.86 28.05 10.00
N ALA A 403 -11.63 27.37 10.86
CA ALA A 403 -11.08 26.39 11.79
C ALA A 403 -10.50 25.18 11.06
N ILE A 404 -11.08 24.76 9.93
CA ILE A 404 -10.52 23.71 9.08
C ILE A 404 -9.16 24.16 8.53
N SER A 405 -9.08 25.35 7.92
CA SER A 405 -7.81 25.88 7.38
C SER A 405 -6.73 26.00 8.46
N TYR A 406 -7.05 26.53 9.64
CA TYR A 406 -6.10 26.59 10.75
C TYR A 406 -5.67 25.20 11.22
N SER A 407 -6.59 24.23 11.29
CA SER A 407 -6.25 22.85 11.69
C SER A 407 -5.32 22.17 10.67
N ASN A 408 -5.53 22.42 9.38
CA ASN A 408 -4.69 21.86 8.32
C ASN A 408 -3.26 22.41 8.42
N ILE A 409 -3.09 23.73 8.56
CA ILE A 409 -1.77 24.35 8.74
C ILE A 409 -1.10 23.82 10.01
N GLY A 410 -1.84 23.70 11.12
CA GLY A 410 -1.33 23.11 12.35
C GLY A 410 -0.88 21.65 12.19
N THR A 411 -1.55 20.90 11.31
CA THR A 411 -1.18 19.52 10.95
C THR A 411 0.15 19.49 10.19
N VAL A 412 0.34 20.38 9.22
CA VAL A 412 1.61 20.47 8.48
C VAL A 412 2.77 20.80 9.43
N TYR A 413 2.62 21.81 10.29
CA TYR A 413 3.66 22.14 11.27
C TYR A 413 3.94 21.00 12.26
N ASN A 414 2.94 20.21 12.63
CA ASN A 414 3.14 19.02 13.46
C ASN A 414 3.92 17.91 12.74
N TYR A 415 3.78 17.77 11.41
CA TYR A 415 4.62 16.86 10.62
C TYR A 415 6.06 17.37 10.49
N MET A 416 6.25 18.69 10.43
CA MET A 416 7.57 19.32 10.45
C MET A 416 8.20 19.39 11.86
N GLU A 417 7.53 18.84 12.88
CA GLU A 417 7.95 18.90 14.28
C GLU A 417 8.09 20.32 14.88
N ASP A 418 7.56 21.35 14.20
CA ASP A 418 7.42 22.70 14.74
C ASP A 418 6.17 22.77 15.64
N TYR A 419 6.29 22.13 16.81
CA TYR A 419 5.19 21.96 17.76
C TYR A 419 4.65 23.29 18.29
N SER A 420 5.48 24.33 18.35
CA SER A 420 5.06 25.67 18.79
C SER A 420 4.08 26.29 17.79
N LYS A 421 4.40 26.27 16.49
CA LYS A 421 3.47 26.77 15.47
C LYS A 421 2.25 25.87 15.34
N ALA A 422 2.42 24.55 15.42
CA ALA A 422 1.29 23.61 15.40
C ALA A 422 0.27 23.94 16.50
N LEU A 423 0.72 24.14 17.75
CA LEU A 423 -0.14 24.55 18.86
C LEU A 423 -0.85 25.88 18.57
N SER A 424 -0.11 26.90 18.15
CA SER A 424 -0.69 28.22 17.83
C SER A 424 -1.85 28.12 16.82
N PHE A 425 -1.69 27.33 15.77
CA PHE A 425 -2.73 27.13 14.76
C PHE A 425 -3.89 26.25 15.25
N TYR A 426 -3.63 25.18 16.00
CA TYR A 426 -4.71 24.38 16.58
C TYR A 426 -5.52 25.14 17.63
N GLU A 427 -4.89 26.02 18.41
CA GLU A 427 -5.57 26.90 19.38
C GLU A 427 -6.47 27.91 18.68
N LYS A 428 -6.01 28.53 17.58
CA LYS A 428 -6.86 29.39 16.73
C LYS A 428 -8.06 28.61 16.17
N ALA A 429 -7.85 27.39 15.68
CA ALA A 429 -8.93 26.54 15.19
C ALA A 429 -9.94 26.21 16.30
N LEU A 430 -9.45 25.90 17.51
CA LEU A 430 -10.28 25.63 18.68
C LEU A 430 -11.10 26.86 19.07
N GLU A 431 -10.50 28.05 19.09
CA GLU A 431 -11.18 29.31 19.43
C GLU A 431 -12.35 29.58 18.48
N VAL A 432 -12.14 29.45 17.17
CA VAL A 432 -13.19 29.60 16.15
C VAL A 432 -14.34 28.62 16.40
N LYS A 433 -14.03 27.34 16.66
CA LYS A 433 -15.04 26.31 16.95
C LYS A 433 -15.79 26.58 18.25
N GLN A 434 -15.13 27.04 19.30
CA GLN A 434 -15.76 27.36 20.59
C GLN A 434 -16.75 28.53 20.48
N LYS A 435 -16.49 29.49 19.59
CA LYS A 435 -17.40 30.62 19.33
C LYS A 435 -18.62 30.24 18.47
N SER A 436 -18.52 29.17 17.68
CA SER A 436 -19.54 28.80 16.68
C SER A 436 -20.34 27.54 17.03
N LEU A 437 -19.81 26.66 17.89
CA LEU A 437 -20.38 25.35 18.16
C LEU A 437 -20.76 25.17 19.64
N PRO A 438 -21.78 24.35 19.96
CA PRO A 438 -22.09 23.94 21.33
C PRO A 438 -20.90 23.25 22.01
N SER A 439 -20.80 23.36 23.34
CA SER A 439 -19.69 22.83 24.13
C SER A 439 -19.46 21.32 24.04
N ASN A 440 -20.48 20.54 23.68
CA ASN A 440 -20.40 19.09 23.48
C ASN A 440 -20.32 18.69 22.00
N HIS A 441 -20.03 19.61 21.08
CA HIS A 441 -19.94 19.28 19.66
C HIS A 441 -18.70 18.41 19.35
N SER A 442 -18.86 17.36 18.55
CA SER A 442 -17.81 16.39 18.21
C SER A 442 -16.55 17.04 17.63
N SER A 443 -16.69 18.05 16.77
CA SER A 443 -15.56 18.82 16.21
C SER A 443 -14.64 19.48 17.25
N LEU A 444 -15.12 19.76 18.47
CA LEU A 444 -14.29 20.23 19.58
C LEU A 444 -13.41 19.10 20.13
N ALA A 445 -13.95 17.87 20.19
CA ALA A 445 -13.20 16.70 20.63
C ALA A 445 -11.98 16.46 19.73
N THR A 446 -12.12 16.62 18.41
CA THR A 446 -11.00 16.54 17.45
C THR A 446 -9.94 17.60 17.72
N SER A 447 -10.34 18.86 17.92
CA SER A 447 -9.39 19.95 18.23
C SER A 447 -8.66 19.71 19.56
N TYR A 448 -9.36 19.28 20.60
CA TYR A 448 -8.72 18.91 21.86
C TYR A 448 -7.75 17.73 21.70
N SER A 449 -8.09 16.73 20.87
CA SER A 449 -7.23 15.58 20.62
C SER A 449 -5.93 15.99 19.91
N ASN A 450 -6.01 16.88 18.91
CA ASN A 450 -4.84 17.38 18.19
C ASN A 450 -3.90 18.16 19.11
N ILE A 451 -4.44 19.03 19.95
CA ILE A 451 -3.65 19.78 20.95
C ILE A 451 -3.04 18.83 21.98
N GLY A 452 -3.82 17.85 22.47
CA GLY A 452 -3.32 16.82 23.39
C GLY A 452 -2.17 16.00 22.81
N MET A 453 -2.24 15.67 21.52
CA MET A 453 -1.17 14.97 20.79
C MET A 453 0.10 15.79 20.72
N VAL A 454 0.02 17.08 20.40
CA VAL A 454 1.21 17.93 20.35
C VAL A 454 1.82 18.08 21.74
N TYR A 455 1.00 18.25 22.80
CA TYR A 455 1.51 18.27 24.17
C TYR A 455 2.19 16.95 24.58
N ALA A 456 1.66 15.82 24.13
CA ALA A 456 2.29 14.52 24.39
C ALA A 456 3.65 14.40 23.69
N LYS A 457 3.78 14.88 22.45
CA LYS A 457 5.04 14.86 21.70
C LYS A 457 6.13 15.74 22.31
N ILE A 458 5.77 16.90 22.89
CA ILE A 458 6.74 17.77 23.57
C ILE A 458 7.05 17.35 25.02
N GLY A 459 6.45 16.26 25.53
CA GLY A 459 6.68 15.76 26.89
C GLY A 459 5.85 16.46 27.99
N GLU A 460 4.93 17.35 27.62
CA GLU A 460 4.02 18.05 28.55
C GLU A 460 2.80 17.17 28.89
N TYR A 461 3.06 16.00 29.46
CA TYR A 461 2.08 14.92 29.63
C TYR A 461 0.86 15.32 30.47
N SER A 462 1.02 16.19 31.46
CA SER A 462 -0.08 16.71 32.28
C SER A 462 -1.09 17.53 31.44
N LYS A 463 -0.59 18.35 30.51
CA LYS A 463 -1.45 19.11 29.59
C LYS A 463 -2.10 18.16 28.58
N ALA A 464 -1.34 17.21 28.03
CA ALA A 464 -1.86 16.19 27.12
C ALA A 464 -3.05 15.43 27.74
N LEU A 465 -2.91 14.93 28.97
CA LEU A 465 -3.99 14.25 29.70
C LEU A 465 -5.22 15.15 29.88
N SER A 466 -5.03 16.43 30.22
CA SER A 466 -6.14 17.37 30.38
C SER A 466 -6.95 17.51 29.08
N PHE A 467 -6.26 17.67 27.95
CA PHE A 467 -6.91 17.79 26.64
C PHE A 467 -7.56 16.48 26.18
N TYR A 468 -6.88 15.33 26.32
CA TYR A 468 -7.47 14.04 25.96
C TYR A 468 -8.68 13.67 26.84
N LYS A 469 -8.69 14.03 28.13
CA LYS A 469 -9.87 13.85 28.98
C LYS A 469 -11.04 14.72 28.54
N LYS A 470 -10.81 15.93 28.04
CA LYS A 470 -11.86 16.76 27.42
C LYS A 470 -12.42 16.11 26.16
N THR A 471 -11.55 15.58 25.29
CA THR A 471 -11.96 14.79 24.11
C THR A 471 -12.84 13.61 24.52
N LEU A 472 -12.38 12.78 25.46
CA LEU A 472 -13.08 11.59 25.93
C LEU A 472 -14.46 11.95 26.52
N ASN A 473 -14.55 12.96 27.39
CA ASN A 473 -15.82 13.38 27.99
C ASN A 473 -16.85 13.88 26.96
N ILE A 474 -16.43 14.51 25.87
CA ILE A 474 -17.35 14.88 24.78
C ILE A 474 -17.83 13.62 24.04
N GLN A 475 -16.91 12.72 23.72
CA GLN A 475 -17.21 11.49 22.98
C GLN A 475 -18.13 10.55 23.78
N GLU A 476 -17.89 10.36 25.09
CA GLU A 476 -18.73 9.53 25.96
C GLU A 476 -20.17 10.03 26.04
N LYS A 477 -20.39 11.35 25.89
CA LYS A 477 -21.72 11.97 25.91
C LYS A 477 -22.43 11.92 24.56
N THR A 478 -21.70 11.79 23.46
CA THR A 478 -22.23 11.99 22.10
C THR A 478 -22.20 10.73 21.23
N LEU A 479 -21.39 9.74 21.59
CA LEU A 479 -21.17 8.54 20.80
C LEU A 479 -21.64 7.29 21.55
N PRO A 480 -22.06 6.23 20.83
CA PRO A 480 -22.29 4.92 21.43
C PRO A 480 -21.06 4.39 22.16
N SER A 481 -21.27 3.60 23.22
CA SER A 481 -20.19 3.07 24.08
C SER A 481 -19.14 2.22 23.34
N ASN A 482 -19.49 1.65 22.19
CA ASN A 482 -18.61 0.87 21.33
C ASN A 482 -18.05 1.68 20.15
N HIS A 483 -18.16 3.00 20.12
CA HIS A 483 -17.70 3.79 18.98
C HIS A 483 -16.16 3.79 18.86
N PRO A 484 -15.56 3.60 17.66
CA PRO A 484 -14.11 3.52 17.47
C PRO A 484 -13.32 4.73 18.01
N HIS A 485 -13.88 5.94 17.92
CA HIS A 485 -13.26 7.14 18.48
C HIS A 485 -12.98 7.05 20.00
N LEU A 486 -13.83 6.36 20.76
CA LEU A 486 -13.60 6.14 22.19
C LEU A 486 -12.35 5.27 22.41
N ALA A 487 -12.18 4.22 21.59
CA ALA A 487 -10.98 3.39 21.64
C ALA A 487 -9.71 4.21 21.34
N THR A 488 -9.74 5.10 20.35
CA THR A 488 -8.62 6.01 20.07
C THR A 488 -8.31 6.92 21.26
N SER A 489 -9.32 7.52 21.89
CA SER A 489 -9.10 8.38 23.06
C SER A 489 -8.56 7.61 24.26
N TYR A 490 -9.05 6.40 24.52
CA TYR A 490 -8.50 5.54 25.57
C TYR A 490 -7.05 5.14 25.28
N ASN A 491 -6.71 4.78 24.03
CA ASN A 491 -5.33 4.49 23.64
C ASN A 491 -4.40 5.70 23.83
N ASN A 492 -4.84 6.89 23.46
CA ASN A 492 -4.05 8.11 23.64
C ASN A 492 -3.79 8.41 25.12
N ILE A 493 -4.81 8.26 25.97
CA ILE A 493 -4.67 8.44 27.43
C ILE A 493 -3.76 7.36 28.02
N GLY A 494 -3.93 6.10 27.61
CA GLY A 494 -3.08 4.97 28.02
C GLY A 494 -1.62 5.22 27.66
N SER A 495 -1.35 5.70 26.44
CA SER A 495 -0.01 6.05 25.99
C SER A 495 0.63 7.16 26.82
N VAL A 496 -0.13 8.18 27.22
CA VAL A 496 0.42 9.22 28.08
C VAL A 496 0.72 8.67 29.48
N TYR A 497 -0.14 7.82 30.05
CA TYR A 497 0.16 7.17 31.34
C TYR A 497 1.38 6.23 31.25
N ASP A 498 1.56 5.50 30.16
CA ASP A 498 2.76 4.68 29.92
C ASP A 498 4.04 5.54 29.93
N LYS A 499 4.00 6.71 29.28
CA LYS A 499 5.15 7.65 29.25
C LYS A 499 5.43 8.30 30.60
N ILE A 500 4.42 8.49 31.45
CA ILE A 500 4.58 9.00 32.83
C ILE A 500 5.15 7.90 33.77
N GLY A 501 5.04 6.62 33.41
CA GLY A 501 5.41 5.49 34.28
C GLY A 501 4.26 4.98 35.15
N GLU A 502 3.03 5.43 34.89
CA GLU A 502 1.81 5.02 35.60
C GLU A 502 1.20 3.78 34.93
N TYR A 503 1.96 2.68 34.91
CA TYR A 503 1.69 1.49 34.09
C TYR A 503 0.32 0.85 34.36
N SER A 504 -0.12 0.73 35.61
CA SER A 504 -1.45 0.16 35.91
C SER A 504 -2.60 0.99 35.34
N LYS A 505 -2.46 2.33 35.29
CA LYS A 505 -3.44 3.20 34.62
C LYS A 505 -3.37 3.01 33.11
N ALA A 506 -2.17 2.91 32.54
CA ALA A 506 -1.97 2.66 31.12
C ALA A 506 -2.65 1.37 30.67
N CYS A 507 -2.41 0.24 31.37
CA CYS A 507 -3.08 -1.04 31.11
C CYS A 507 -4.60 -0.90 31.13
N SER A 508 -5.18 -0.31 32.18
CA SER A 508 -6.64 -0.15 32.28
C SER A 508 -7.23 0.62 31.10
N PHE A 509 -6.55 1.66 30.61
CA PHE A 509 -7.00 2.43 29.45
C PHE A 509 -6.81 1.66 28.14
N TYR A 510 -5.70 0.98 27.94
CA TYR A 510 -5.48 0.15 26.75
C TYR A 510 -6.46 -1.02 26.68
N GLU A 511 -6.79 -1.67 27.80
CA GLU A 511 -7.78 -2.76 27.84
C GLU A 511 -9.19 -2.27 27.49
N LYS A 512 -9.59 -1.07 27.93
CA LYS A 512 -10.86 -0.46 27.49
C LYS A 512 -10.89 -0.21 25.99
N ALA A 513 -9.79 0.27 25.42
CA ALA A 513 -9.68 0.45 23.97
C ALA A 513 -9.77 -0.88 23.22
N LEU A 514 -9.08 -1.91 23.72
CA LEU A 514 -9.08 -3.25 23.17
C LEU A 514 -10.48 -3.89 23.23
N ASP A 515 -11.23 -3.74 24.32
CA ASP A 515 -12.60 -4.27 24.44
C ASP A 515 -13.55 -3.67 23.38
N ILE A 516 -13.47 -2.36 23.17
CA ILE A 516 -14.23 -1.69 22.09
C ILE A 516 -13.82 -2.22 20.72
N GLN A 517 -12.52 -2.35 20.47
CA GLN A 517 -12.01 -2.86 19.20
C GLN A 517 -12.43 -4.31 18.95
N LYS A 518 -12.39 -5.19 19.96
CA LYS A 518 -12.86 -6.59 19.84
C LYS A 518 -14.35 -6.68 19.47
N LYS A 519 -15.16 -5.72 19.91
CA LYS A 519 -16.60 -5.67 19.61
C LYS A 519 -16.92 -5.08 18.24
N THR A 520 -16.00 -4.32 17.64
CA THR A 520 -16.24 -3.55 16.41
C THR A 520 -15.43 -3.99 15.21
N LEU A 521 -14.31 -4.67 15.43
CA LEU A 521 -13.37 -5.07 14.38
C LEU A 521 -13.35 -6.60 14.22
N PRO A 522 -13.08 -7.11 13.01
CA PRO A 522 -12.80 -8.52 12.80
C PRO A 522 -11.65 -9.00 13.69
N SER A 523 -11.67 -10.28 14.09
CA SER A 523 -10.68 -10.86 15.01
C SER A 523 -9.23 -10.80 14.51
N TYR A 524 -9.04 -10.65 13.20
CA TYR A 524 -7.75 -10.53 12.54
C TYR A 524 -7.39 -9.07 12.15
N HIS A 525 -8.10 -8.06 12.67
CA HIS A 525 -7.83 -6.68 12.28
C HIS A 525 -6.46 -6.18 12.81
N PRO A 526 -5.61 -5.50 12.01
CA PRO A 526 -4.28 -5.04 12.43
C PRO A 526 -4.27 -4.17 13.70
N HIS A 527 -5.31 -3.35 13.91
CA HIS A 527 -5.44 -2.56 15.13
C HIS A 527 -5.50 -3.40 16.42
N LEU A 528 -6.07 -4.61 16.36
CA LEU A 528 -6.06 -5.52 17.52
C LEU A 528 -4.63 -5.97 17.83
N ALA A 529 -3.82 -6.28 16.81
CA ALA A 529 -2.42 -6.63 16.99
C ALA A 529 -1.61 -5.49 17.62
N SER A 530 -1.84 -4.25 17.19
CA SER A 530 -1.19 -3.07 17.79
C SER A 530 -1.63 -2.84 19.24
N SER A 531 -2.91 -3.03 19.57
CA SER A 531 -3.41 -2.92 20.94
C SER A 531 -2.81 -3.99 21.85
N TYR A 532 -2.77 -5.25 21.41
CA TYR A 532 -2.10 -6.32 22.15
C TYR A 532 -0.62 -6.04 22.36
N HIS A 533 0.07 -5.53 21.33
CA HIS A 533 1.47 -5.14 21.48
C HIS A 533 1.66 -4.03 22.52
N ASN A 534 0.85 -2.97 22.49
CA ASN A 534 0.94 -1.88 23.47
C ASN A 534 0.71 -2.36 24.91
N ILE A 535 -0.27 -3.25 25.11
CA ILE A 535 -0.54 -3.85 26.42
C ILE A 535 0.65 -4.72 26.85
N GLY A 536 1.18 -5.57 25.97
CA GLY A 536 2.36 -6.39 26.25
C GLY A 536 3.59 -5.57 26.63
N VAL A 537 3.80 -4.41 26.00
CA VAL A 537 4.88 -3.46 26.37
C VAL A 537 4.72 -2.96 27.80
N VAL A 538 3.50 -2.63 28.23
CA VAL A 538 3.27 -2.13 29.59
C VAL A 538 3.47 -3.24 30.61
N TYR A 539 2.94 -4.46 30.38
CA TYR A 539 3.19 -5.60 31.27
C TYR A 539 4.68 -5.95 31.35
N ASN A 540 5.43 -5.87 30.24
CA ASN A 540 6.88 -6.07 30.27
C ASN A 540 7.61 -5.03 31.13
N LYS A 541 7.18 -3.76 31.11
CA LYS A 541 7.74 -2.71 31.99
C LYS A 541 7.34 -2.88 33.45
N MET A 542 6.23 -3.56 33.72
CA MET A 542 5.81 -3.97 35.07
C MET A 542 6.51 -5.24 35.55
N GLU A 543 7.37 -5.85 34.73
CA GLU A 543 8.04 -7.14 34.99
C GLU A 543 7.05 -8.32 35.11
N GLU A 544 5.82 -8.15 34.61
CA GLU A 544 4.79 -9.19 34.50
C GLU A 544 4.97 -9.92 33.16
N TYR A 545 6.03 -10.72 33.09
CA TYR A 545 6.51 -11.32 31.83
C TYR A 545 5.56 -12.34 31.21
N SER A 546 4.82 -13.10 32.01
CA SER A 546 3.82 -14.08 31.53
C SER A 546 2.69 -13.40 30.75
N GLU A 547 2.18 -12.31 31.30
CA GLU A 547 1.12 -11.49 30.73
C GLU A 547 1.64 -10.81 29.46
N ALA A 548 2.86 -10.26 29.51
CA ALA A 548 3.52 -9.66 28.35
C ALA A 548 3.63 -10.65 27.17
N LEU A 549 4.11 -11.86 27.41
CA LEU A 549 4.21 -12.92 26.40
C LEU A 549 2.84 -13.26 25.81
N SER A 550 1.84 -13.51 26.65
CA SER A 550 0.47 -13.82 26.22
C SER A 550 -0.10 -12.76 25.28
N PHE A 551 0.10 -11.48 25.59
CA PHE A 551 -0.34 -10.39 24.74
C PHE A 551 0.47 -10.27 23.44
N TYR A 552 1.80 -10.41 23.51
CA TYR A 552 2.63 -10.38 22.29
C TYR A 552 2.32 -11.53 21.34
N GLU A 553 2.05 -12.73 21.85
CA GLU A 553 1.69 -13.90 21.05
C GLU A 553 0.34 -13.72 20.34
N GLN A 554 -0.67 -13.17 21.01
CA GLN A 554 -1.96 -12.83 20.39
C GLN A 554 -1.79 -11.81 19.25
N GLY A 555 -0.94 -10.79 19.44
CA GLY A 555 -0.62 -9.82 18.39
C GLY A 555 0.14 -10.43 17.22
N LEU A 556 1.08 -11.33 17.51
CA LEU A 556 1.85 -12.07 16.52
C LEU A 556 0.95 -12.98 15.67
N GLU A 557 0.01 -13.68 16.28
CA GLU A 557 -0.92 -14.58 15.57
C GLU A 557 -1.73 -13.82 14.50
N ILE A 558 -2.25 -12.64 14.86
CA ILE A 558 -2.97 -11.77 13.93
C ILE A 558 -2.07 -11.31 12.78
N ARG A 559 -0.85 -10.87 13.10
CA ARG A 559 0.14 -10.43 12.10
C ARG A 559 0.53 -11.57 11.16
N GLN A 560 0.70 -12.80 11.65
CA GLN A 560 1.02 -13.97 10.82
C GLN A 560 -0.11 -14.32 9.83
N LYS A 561 -1.36 -14.10 10.22
CA LYS A 561 -2.53 -14.33 9.36
C LYS A 561 -2.74 -13.23 8.32
N THR A 562 -2.27 -12.02 8.57
CA THR A 562 -2.62 -10.84 7.76
C THR A 562 -1.46 -10.27 6.95
N LEU A 563 -0.22 -10.53 7.33
CA LEU A 563 0.96 -9.94 6.70
C LEU A 563 1.75 -10.97 5.90
N PRO A 564 2.44 -10.54 4.83
CA PRO A 564 3.38 -11.40 4.14
C PRO A 564 4.47 -11.95 5.08
N PRO A 565 5.01 -13.17 4.83
CA PRO A 565 5.95 -13.82 5.75
C PRO A 565 7.23 -13.04 6.10
N ASN A 566 7.65 -12.10 5.25
CA ASN A 566 8.85 -11.27 5.49
C ASN A 566 8.50 -9.81 5.87
N HIS A 567 7.28 -9.55 6.37
CA HIS A 567 6.90 -8.19 6.76
C HIS A 567 7.66 -7.74 8.03
N PRO A 568 8.20 -6.51 8.09
CA PRO A 568 8.96 -6.00 9.25
C PRO A 568 8.23 -6.08 10.59
N ASP A 569 6.91 -5.91 10.62
CA ASP A 569 6.10 -6.00 11.86
C ASP A 569 6.11 -7.40 12.49
N LEU A 570 6.28 -8.46 11.69
CA LEU A 570 6.48 -9.82 12.21
C LEU A 570 7.82 -9.88 12.96
N ALA A 571 8.88 -9.30 12.38
CA ALA A 571 10.20 -9.25 13.01
C ALA A 571 10.20 -8.41 14.29
N ALA A 572 9.46 -7.29 14.31
CA ALA A 572 9.28 -6.50 15.52
C ALA A 572 8.58 -7.31 16.64
N SER A 573 7.55 -8.09 16.27
CA SER A 573 6.83 -8.95 17.22
C SER A 573 7.75 -10.03 17.82
N TYR A 574 8.50 -10.73 16.98
CA TYR A 574 9.46 -11.72 17.43
C TYR A 574 10.57 -11.11 18.29
N THR A 575 11.04 -9.91 17.95
CA THR A 575 12.02 -9.18 18.76
C THR A 575 11.47 -8.87 20.16
N SER A 576 10.22 -8.40 20.27
CA SER A 576 9.60 -8.14 21.58
C SER A 576 9.45 -9.41 22.42
N ILE A 577 9.03 -10.52 21.81
CA ILE A 577 8.95 -11.81 22.49
C ILE A 577 10.35 -12.28 22.94
N GLY A 578 11.34 -12.18 22.06
CA GLY A 578 12.73 -12.51 22.37
C GLY A 578 13.28 -11.71 23.55
N PHE A 579 13.00 -10.41 23.61
CA PHE A 579 13.39 -9.58 24.75
C PHE A 579 12.74 -9.99 26.07
N VAL A 580 11.49 -10.48 26.07
CA VAL A 580 10.88 -11.00 27.30
C VAL A 580 11.58 -12.29 27.73
N TYR A 581 11.86 -13.19 26.79
CA TYR A 581 12.62 -14.41 27.07
C TYR A 581 14.04 -14.11 27.59
N ASP A 582 14.72 -13.08 27.06
CA ASP A 582 16.02 -12.61 27.57
C ASP A 582 15.96 -12.20 29.04
N LYS A 583 14.86 -11.55 29.46
CA LYS A 583 14.67 -11.04 30.82
C LYS A 583 14.38 -12.14 31.83
N ILE A 584 13.67 -13.19 31.42
CA ILE A 584 13.39 -14.35 32.28
C ILE A 584 14.53 -15.39 32.29
N GLY A 585 15.53 -15.23 31.42
CA GLY A 585 16.69 -16.13 31.35
C GLY A 585 16.50 -17.38 30.49
N GLU A 586 15.39 -17.47 29.76
CA GLU A 586 15.08 -18.58 28.84
C GLU A 586 15.75 -18.33 27.48
N TYR A 587 17.07 -18.45 27.46
CA TYR A 587 17.90 -18.05 26.33
C TYR A 587 17.67 -18.87 25.05
N SER A 588 17.17 -20.11 25.16
CA SER A 588 16.88 -20.95 23.96
C SER A 588 15.68 -20.41 23.18
N GLU A 589 14.64 -20.00 23.88
CA GLU A 589 13.41 -19.40 23.37
C GLU A 589 13.66 -17.99 22.85
N ALA A 590 14.50 -17.23 23.56
CA ALA A 590 14.98 -15.93 23.11
C ALA A 590 15.74 -16.03 21.78
N LEU A 591 16.68 -16.98 21.68
CA LEU A 591 17.44 -17.23 20.46
C LEU A 591 16.50 -17.57 19.29
N SER A 592 15.56 -18.50 19.50
CA SER A 592 14.58 -18.88 18.48
C SER A 592 13.78 -17.69 17.95
N SER A 593 13.37 -16.79 18.85
CA SER A 593 12.58 -15.60 18.52
C SER A 593 13.42 -14.57 17.77
N HIS A 594 14.60 -14.21 18.29
CA HIS A 594 15.50 -13.24 17.65
C HIS A 594 16.03 -13.73 16.30
N GLU A 595 16.27 -15.03 16.11
CA GLU A 595 16.67 -15.58 14.80
C GLU A 595 15.55 -15.52 13.75
N LYS A 596 14.29 -15.70 14.15
CA LYS A 596 13.14 -15.46 13.26
C LYS A 596 13.07 -14.00 12.82
N ALA A 597 13.25 -13.07 13.75
CA ALA A 597 13.32 -11.64 13.43
C ALA A 597 14.49 -11.34 12.47
N LEU A 598 15.68 -11.88 12.75
CA LEU A 598 16.87 -11.69 11.95
C LEU A 598 16.67 -12.18 10.51
N LYS A 599 16.09 -13.37 10.33
CA LYS A 599 15.82 -13.95 9.01
C LYS A 599 14.88 -13.09 8.17
N ILE A 600 13.91 -12.43 8.81
CA ILE A 600 13.00 -11.49 8.14
C ILE A 600 13.79 -10.24 7.74
N TYR A 601 14.49 -9.61 8.67
CA TYR A 601 15.27 -8.39 8.39
C TYR A 601 16.38 -8.60 7.36
N GLN A 602 16.99 -9.78 7.27
CA GLN A 602 17.95 -10.11 6.20
C GLN A 602 17.35 -10.06 4.79
N LYS A 603 16.04 -10.25 4.66
CA LYS A 603 15.31 -10.21 3.38
C LYS A 603 14.66 -8.85 3.12
N THR A 604 14.68 -7.94 4.08
CA THR A 604 14.06 -6.62 3.96
C THR A 604 15.06 -5.65 3.32
N PRO A 605 14.76 -5.06 2.15
CA PRO A 605 15.60 -4.01 1.59
C PRO A 605 15.42 -2.68 2.36
N PRO A 606 16.45 -1.82 2.45
CA PRO A 606 17.80 -2.02 1.94
C PRO A 606 18.63 -2.98 2.83
N SER A 607 19.57 -3.70 2.24
CA SER A 607 20.35 -4.77 2.90
C SER A 607 21.21 -4.34 4.11
N ASN A 608 21.32 -3.04 4.37
CA ASN A 608 22.08 -2.46 5.48
C ASN A 608 21.19 -1.61 6.41
N HIS A 609 19.89 -1.84 6.49
CA HIS A 609 19.01 -1.03 7.35
C HIS A 609 19.31 -1.23 8.85
N LEU A 610 19.03 -0.22 9.68
CA LEU A 610 19.38 -0.21 11.11
C LEU A 610 18.76 -1.38 11.90
N ASN A 611 17.54 -1.79 11.58
CA ASN A 611 16.88 -2.91 12.27
C ASN A 611 17.62 -4.25 12.09
N LEU A 612 18.38 -4.43 11.00
CA LEU A 612 19.17 -5.63 10.77
C LEU A 612 20.37 -5.66 11.72
N ALA A 613 21.02 -4.51 11.92
CA ALA A 613 22.11 -4.38 12.89
C ALA A 613 21.62 -4.60 14.33
N ILE A 614 20.46 -4.06 14.70
CA ILE A 614 19.83 -4.31 16.01
C ILE A 614 19.58 -5.82 16.19
N SER A 615 19.01 -6.47 15.17
CA SER A 615 18.72 -7.90 15.25
C SER A 615 19.99 -8.76 15.37
N TYR A 616 21.10 -8.38 14.71
CA TYR A 616 22.39 -9.02 14.90
C TYR A 616 22.91 -8.87 16.33
N ASN A 617 22.84 -7.67 16.91
CA ASN A 617 23.22 -7.44 18.31
C ASN A 617 22.37 -8.28 19.28
N ASN A 618 21.05 -8.37 19.06
CA ASN A 618 20.17 -9.15 19.92
C ASN A 618 20.53 -10.64 19.91
N VAL A 619 20.70 -11.23 18.72
CA VAL A 619 21.14 -12.64 18.61
C VAL A 619 22.55 -12.82 19.20
N GLY A 620 23.44 -11.84 18.99
CA GLY A 620 24.78 -11.84 19.57
C GLY A 620 24.77 -11.83 21.10
N PHE A 621 23.89 -11.05 21.71
CA PHE A 621 23.68 -11.00 23.15
C PHE A 621 23.22 -12.35 23.71
N VAL A 622 22.30 -13.05 23.04
CA VAL A 622 21.85 -14.37 23.49
C VAL A 622 22.97 -15.40 23.42
N TYR A 623 23.74 -15.43 22.32
CA TYR A 623 24.90 -16.32 22.22
C TYR A 623 25.95 -16.05 23.29
N ASP A 624 26.18 -14.78 23.66
CA ASP A 624 27.06 -14.42 24.77
C ASP A 624 26.57 -15.01 26.10
N LYS A 625 25.28 -14.87 26.41
CA LYS A 625 24.67 -15.47 27.62
C LYS A 625 24.70 -17.00 27.64
N MET A 626 24.72 -17.63 26.47
CA MET A 626 24.87 -19.07 26.32
C MET A 626 26.34 -19.56 26.33
N GLY A 627 27.32 -18.65 26.44
CA GLY A 627 28.76 -18.98 26.41
C GLY A 627 29.33 -19.24 25.01
N GLU A 628 28.55 -18.98 23.96
CA GLU A 628 28.92 -19.17 22.54
C GLU A 628 29.63 -17.92 21.99
N TYR A 629 30.69 -17.50 22.66
CA TYR A 629 31.35 -16.20 22.46
C TYR A 629 31.83 -15.95 21.03
N SER A 630 32.28 -16.99 20.32
CA SER A 630 32.71 -16.86 18.91
C SER A 630 31.58 -16.43 17.97
N LYS A 631 30.37 -16.96 18.18
CA LYS A 631 29.16 -16.58 17.43
C LYS A 631 28.72 -15.18 17.81
N ALA A 632 28.73 -14.85 19.10
CA ALA A 632 28.41 -13.52 19.61
C ALA A 632 29.30 -12.43 19.00
N LEU A 633 30.62 -12.62 19.00
CA LEU A 633 31.58 -11.71 18.37
C LEU A 633 31.33 -11.55 16.86
N SER A 634 31.04 -12.64 16.15
CA SER A 634 30.76 -12.59 14.72
C SER A 634 29.54 -11.72 14.40
N LEU A 635 28.45 -11.87 15.15
CA LEU A 635 27.21 -11.13 14.95
C LEU A 635 27.34 -9.66 15.37
N ASN A 636 27.94 -9.39 16.52
CA ASN A 636 28.19 -8.00 16.97
C ASN A 636 29.11 -7.25 15.98
N LYS A 637 30.09 -7.92 15.35
CA LYS A 637 30.92 -7.34 14.28
C LYS A 637 30.11 -7.02 13.02
N LYS A 638 29.16 -7.88 12.61
CA LYS A 638 28.25 -7.58 11.50
C LYS A 638 27.36 -6.38 11.77
N ALA A 639 26.82 -6.27 12.99
CA ALA A 639 26.04 -5.10 13.42
C ALA A 639 26.87 -3.82 13.36
N LEU A 640 28.10 -3.87 13.90
CA LEU A 640 29.04 -2.75 13.87
C LEU A 640 29.35 -2.30 12.44
N GLU A 641 29.60 -3.22 11.52
CA GLU A 641 29.86 -2.91 10.11
C GLU A 641 28.69 -2.16 9.45
N ILE A 642 27.45 -2.59 9.72
CA ILE A 642 26.25 -1.91 9.22
C ILE A 642 26.16 -0.50 9.80
N TYR A 643 26.33 -0.34 11.12
CA TYR A 643 26.29 0.98 11.75
C TYR A 643 27.38 1.92 11.21
N GLN A 644 28.61 1.43 11.02
CA GLN A 644 29.71 2.23 10.45
C GLN A 644 29.42 2.71 9.03
N LYS A 645 28.68 1.93 8.24
CA LYS A 645 28.29 2.29 6.87
C LYS A 645 27.11 3.24 6.80
N THR A 646 26.25 3.27 7.83
CA THR A 646 24.93 3.94 7.77
C THR A 646 24.79 5.14 8.69
N LEU A 647 25.62 5.24 9.73
CA LEU A 647 25.51 6.25 10.76
C LEU A 647 26.76 7.14 10.82
N PRO A 648 26.63 8.39 11.27
CA PRO A 648 27.77 9.22 11.65
C PRO A 648 28.67 8.53 12.68
N SER A 649 29.96 8.87 12.68
CA SER A 649 30.97 8.20 13.51
C SER A 649 30.81 8.41 15.02
N ASP A 650 30.00 9.39 15.42
CA ASP A 650 29.63 9.70 16.79
C ASP A 650 28.23 9.19 17.17
N HIS A 651 27.55 8.42 16.32
CA HIS A 651 26.20 7.96 16.64
C HIS A 651 26.19 6.95 17.82
N PRO A 652 25.33 7.08 18.84
CA PRO A 652 25.29 6.21 20.03
C PRO A 652 25.18 4.70 19.75
N HIS A 653 24.49 4.29 18.68
CA HIS A 653 24.42 2.88 18.28
C HIS A 653 25.78 2.23 17.97
N LEU A 654 26.78 3.00 17.49
CA LEU A 654 28.15 2.49 17.33
C LEU A 654 28.76 2.13 18.69
N ALA A 655 28.52 2.97 19.70
CA ALA A 655 29.00 2.72 21.06
C ALA A 655 28.35 1.47 21.68
N ILE A 656 27.05 1.25 21.43
CA ILE A 656 26.35 0.03 21.87
C ILE A 656 27.02 -1.22 21.28
N SER A 657 27.28 -1.25 19.98
CA SER A 657 27.96 -2.41 19.36
C SER A 657 29.38 -2.61 19.89
N TYR A 658 30.15 -1.54 20.12
CA TYR A 658 31.47 -1.66 20.75
C TYR A 658 31.39 -2.18 22.19
N ASN A 659 30.44 -1.70 22.99
CA ASN A 659 30.20 -2.22 24.33
C ASN A 659 29.84 -3.71 24.31
N ASN A 660 28.94 -4.14 23.43
CA ASN A 660 28.57 -5.55 23.31
C ASN A 660 29.78 -6.43 22.96
N ILE A 661 30.66 -5.97 22.06
CA ILE A 661 31.91 -6.67 21.77
C ILE A 661 32.83 -6.70 23.00
N GLY A 662 32.95 -5.58 23.72
CA GLY A 662 33.71 -5.47 24.96
C GLY A 662 33.23 -6.46 26.03
N TYR A 663 31.92 -6.59 26.21
CA TYR A 663 31.30 -7.54 27.13
C TYR A 663 31.65 -8.99 26.78
N VAL A 664 31.58 -9.37 25.51
CA VAL A 664 31.93 -10.73 25.10
C VAL A 664 33.41 -11.02 25.40
N TYR A 665 34.32 -10.09 25.13
CA TYR A 665 35.73 -10.25 25.48
C TYR A 665 35.97 -10.32 27.00
N ALA A 666 35.22 -9.54 27.79
CA ALA A 666 35.30 -9.61 29.25
C ALA A 666 34.84 -10.97 29.78
N ASN A 667 33.76 -11.54 29.22
CA ASN A 667 33.27 -12.87 29.56
C ASN A 667 34.22 -14.00 29.12
N MET A 668 35.07 -13.74 28.11
CA MET A 668 36.18 -14.61 27.71
C MET A 668 37.45 -14.43 28.56
N GLU A 669 37.43 -13.52 29.55
CA GLU A 669 38.60 -13.12 30.35
C GLU A 669 39.73 -12.44 29.54
N GLU A 670 39.43 -11.96 28.32
CA GLU A 670 40.32 -11.19 27.46
C GLU A 670 40.20 -9.68 27.78
N TYR A 671 40.63 -9.32 28.99
CA TYR A 671 40.38 -7.98 29.54
C TYR A 671 41.06 -6.83 28.79
N SER A 672 42.21 -7.07 28.13
CA SER A 672 42.91 -6.06 27.32
C SER A 672 42.08 -5.62 26.11
N GLU A 673 41.50 -6.59 25.42
CA GLU A 673 40.63 -6.44 24.25
C GLU A 673 39.34 -5.76 24.67
N ALA A 674 38.72 -6.24 25.76
CA ALA A 674 37.52 -5.66 26.34
C ALA A 674 37.71 -4.17 26.64
N LEU A 675 38.80 -3.80 27.34
CA LEU A 675 39.12 -2.41 27.67
C LEU A 675 39.31 -1.54 26.41
N SER A 676 39.89 -2.09 25.34
CA SER A 676 40.04 -1.38 24.06
C SER A 676 38.69 -1.01 23.46
N PHE A 677 37.74 -1.93 23.48
CA PHE A 677 36.39 -1.72 22.96
C PHE A 677 35.55 -0.78 23.83
N TYR A 678 35.62 -0.91 25.15
CA TYR A 678 34.95 0.01 26.07
C TYR A 678 35.46 1.46 25.92
N LYS A 679 36.78 1.66 25.73
CA LYS A 679 37.33 2.99 25.45
C LYS A 679 36.74 3.61 24.19
N LYS A 680 36.61 2.85 23.11
CA LYS A 680 35.99 3.33 21.86
C LYS A 680 34.52 3.70 22.06
N ALA A 681 33.76 2.90 22.78
CA ALA A 681 32.36 3.21 23.10
C ALA A 681 32.25 4.49 23.94
N LEU A 682 33.10 4.64 24.96
CA LEU A 682 33.14 5.80 25.84
C LEU A 682 33.48 7.09 25.06
N GLU A 683 34.47 7.03 24.15
CA GLU A 683 34.82 8.17 23.28
C GLU A 683 33.65 8.64 22.41
N ILE A 684 32.82 7.71 21.93
CA ILE A 684 31.63 8.02 21.14
C ILE A 684 30.55 8.64 22.03
N TYR A 685 30.23 8.01 23.17
CA TYR A 685 29.23 8.56 24.09
C TYR A 685 29.59 9.95 24.59
N HIS A 686 30.87 10.23 24.85
CA HIS A 686 31.35 11.56 25.22
C HIS A 686 31.07 12.64 24.17
N LYS A 687 31.12 12.28 22.89
CA LYS A 687 30.85 13.21 21.79
C LYS A 687 29.35 13.36 21.53
N ALA A 688 28.61 12.27 21.73
CA ALA A 688 27.21 12.16 21.33
C ALA A 688 26.21 12.61 22.39
N LEU A 689 26.55 12.45 23.67
CA LEU A 689 25.60 12.56 24.78
C LEU A 689 25.97 13.68 25.76
N PRO A 690 24.97 14.37 26.35
CA PRO A 690 25.21 15.30 27.45
C PRO A 690 25.85 14.59 28.65
N SER A 691 26.62 15.33 29.45
CA SER A 691 27.41 14.80 30.57
C SER A 691 26.60 14.10 31.67
N ASN A 692 25.27 14.25 31.68
CA ASN A 692 24.35 13.63 32.64
C ASN A 692 23.54 12.45 32.04
N HIS A 693 23.87 11.98 30.84
CA HIS A 693 23.11 10.88 30.21
C HIS A 693 23.37 9.53 30.90
N PRO A 694 22.34 8.72 31.19
CA PRO A 694 22.48 7.41 31.85
C PRO A 694 23.47 6.47 31.14
N ASP A 695 23.39 6.38 29.81
CA ASP A 695 24.31 5.53 29.02
C ASP A 695 25.78 5.93 29.18
N LEU A 696 26.06 7.22 29.40
CA LEU A 696 27.42 7.68 29.67
C LEU A 696 27.86 7.19 31.05
N ALA A 697 27.01 7.25 32.07
CA ALA A 697 27.29 6.73 33.41
C ALA A 697 27.55 5.21 33.42
N THR A 698 26.74 4.44 32.69
CA THR A 698 26.92 2.99 32.51
C THR A 698 28.21 2.66 31.74
N SER A 699 28.59 3.51 30.77
CA SER A 699 29.82 3.31 30.00
C SER A 699 31.12 3.49 30.79
N TYR A 700 31.06 4.13 31.97
CA TYR A 700 32.21 4.21 32.88
C TYR A 700 32.32 3.02 33.83
N THR A 701 31.21 2.37 34.18
CA THR A 701 31.14 1.42 35.29
C THR A 701 31.91 0.14 34.95
N GLU A 702 31.70 -0.42 33.76
CA GLU A 702 32.35 -1.64 33.29
C GLU A 702 33.87 -1.51 33.09
N PRO A 703 34.39 -0.52 32.35
CA PRO A 703 35.83 -0.34 32.24
C PRO A 703 36.49 0.03 33.58
N MET A 704 35.78 0.66 34.52
CA MET A 704 36.30 0.95 35.86
C MET A 704 36.39 -0.31 36.72
N LEU A 705 35.37 -1.18 36.70
CA LEU A 705 35.39 -2.49 37.35
C LEU A 705 36.55 -3.35 36.81
N LEU A 706 36.73 -3.41 35.50
CA LEU A 706 37.82 -4.16 34.87
C LEU A 706 39.20 -3.57 35.19
N TYR A 707 39.31 -2.24 35.26
CA TYR A 707 40.54 -1.57 35.67
C TYR A 707 40.88 -1.86 37.15
N GLU A 708 39.89 -1.90 38.04
CA GLU A 708 40.07 -2.26 39.45
C GLU A 708 40.46 -3.75 39.61
N VAL A 709 39.83 -4.66 38.87
CA VAL A 709 40.20 -6.08 38.81
C VAL A 709 41.65 -6.22 38.34
N ALA A 710 42.03 -5.57 37.23
CA ALA A 710 43.39 -5.59 36.70
C ALA A 710 44.43 -4.98 37.65
N LYS A 711 44.06 -3.95 38.43
CA LYS A 711 44.93 -3.27 39.41
C LYS A 711 45.09 -4.04 40.72
N SER A 712 44.07 -4.81 41.11
CA SER A 712 44.06 -5.57 42.37
C SER A 712 44.97 -6.80 42.35
N GLY A 713 45.40 -7.28 41.17
CA GLY A 713 46.24 -8.47 41.04
C GLY A 713 45.54 -9.78 41.42
N TRP A 714 44.22 -9.77 41.64
CA TRP A 714 43.42 -10.96 41.96
C TRP A 714 43.14 -11.78 40.69
N PHE A 715 44.18 -12.47 40.20
CA PHE A 715 44.03 -13.62 39.30
C PHE A 715 44.01 -14.92 40.12
N GLU A 716 43.02 -15.09 41.00
CA GLU A 716 42.64 -16.43 41.48
C GLU A 716 41.11 -16.53 41.53
N GLY A 717 40.61 -17.49 40.76
CA GLY A 717 39.22 -17.57 40.35
C GLY A 717 38.21 -17.77 41.47
N ARG A 718 36.99 -17.32 41.18
CA ARG A 718 35.77 -18.00 41.59
C ARG A 718 34.67 -17.69 40.57
N ALA A 719 34.24 -18.73 39.89
CA ALA A 719 32.90 -18.82 39.34
C ALA A 719 31.88 -18.55 40.45
N LEU A 720 30.97 -17.61 40.20
CA LEU A 720 29.58 -17.62 40.63
C LEU A 720 28.78 -16.67 39.73
#